data_AF-A0A8H8P1D4-F1
#
_entry.id   AF-A0A8H8P1D4-F1
#
_cell.length_a   1.000
_cell.length_b   1.000
_cell.length_c   1.000
_cell.angle_alpha   90.00
_cell.angle_beta   90.00
_cell.angle_gamma   90.00
#
_symmetry.space_group_name_H-M   'P 1'
#
loop_
_entity.id
_entity.type
_entity.pdbx_description
1 polymer ?
#
loop_
_entity_poly.entity_id
_entity_poly.type
_entity_poly.pdbx_seq_one_letter_code
_entity_poly.pdbx_strand_id
1 'polypeptide(L)'
;MLAYIFDNVDSDQRLPHITEPPLLISEAELKELGVLYWRADDPEIVESVAKERGYKNRDTINVSREGLGDLYESKIKGFFEEHMHEDEEIRYILDGSGFFDVRRTTDEAWVRIAVEKGDLLVIPAGIYHRFTLDTKDYIKALRLFQDEPKWVPHNRSAETELQCIICKKPAAKPLELHYRTAIPLAHQLASGVLKYHVNPREDFFPGTFCQLDDHSSHIFAPMPSASIYKSAYPDCIIPRESVFSKLFPKKPEFDEDLPAFIDAVTGRTLSRGDVKDLSLRLAYGLQKTLGIQRGDTIMIFSPNSLIWPVAMLGCIAAGLKCSPANSAYTPSELAHQISDSGSGFVLVHPALLETLLKALELLKVAAADVRKRVILMNLDGPTPKGAGGYKQLDSLLVSGKLNEEENFDGELSDETVYLCYSSGTTGLSKGVETSHHNTNAVIAMSRAAFPEMIQGRDVLLGILPFFHSYGAMHLIQYPLTLAVPVVISPAFNPETFCASIQRFKITCALVVPPVLVVLASHPVVDKYDFSSLRFLFCGAAPLRAELIASVRSRLRGRGAEVLVPQGCGLTEMSPTVLLTPLHRATEKIGSAGELLPNLEARLVGEDGLDVELGQPGELWLRGPSVMKGYLNNPTATRNAITPDGWFKTGDVVIRDKDGFYTIIDRLKELIKYKGSQVPPADLENVLLSHPDIIDAGVIGIESVEQATELPRAYIVHRAGYDSFSSSEKRHAFESGVQSWIQGRVAKHKYLRGGVTLIESIPKSPSGKILRRELRKYAQTELANETSKSKL
;
A
#
# COMPACT_ATOMS: atom_id res chain seq x y z
N MET A 1 15.17 35.56 14.71
CA MET A 1 14.26 34.53 15.25
C MET A 1 14.68 34.15 16.65
N LEU A 2 13.73 34.16 17.59
CA LEU A 2 13.92 33.61 18.92
C LEU A 2 13.14 32.29 19.00
N ALA A 3 13.85 31.17 19.08
CA ALA A 3 13.25 29.84 19.26
C ALA A 3 13.90 29.14 20.44
N TYR A 4 13.13 28.44 21.26
CA TYR A 4 13.61 27.81 22.49
C TYR A 4 12.75 26.62 22.89
N ILE A 5 13.33 25.73 23.69
CA ILE A 5 12.56 24.67 24.34
C ILE A 5 11.58 25.32 25.30
N PHE A 6 10.30 25.02 25.05
CA PHE A 6 9.16 25.54 25.75
C PHE A 6 8.77 24.55 26.86
N ASP A 7 8.70 25.06 28.08
CA ASP A 7 8.19 24.30 29.23
C ASP A 7 6.66 24.37 29.22
N ASN A 8 6.00 23.23 28.99
CA ASN A 8 4.54 23.15 28.84
C ASN A 8 3.83 23.18 30.18
N VAL A 9 3.95 24.32 30.87
CA VAL A 9 3.31 24.59 32.16
C VAL A 9 1.90 25.18 31.97
N ASP A 10 0.98 24.82 32.87
CA ASP A 10 -0.41 25.30 32.95
C ASP A 10 -0.53 26.76 33.40
N SER A 11 0.18 27.68 32.74
CA SER A 11 0.14 29.12 32.99
C SER A 11 -0.20 29.90 31.71
N ASP A 12 -0.34 31.23 31.80
CA ASP A 12 -0.83 32.06 30.67
C ASP A 12 0.05 31.89 29.43
N GLN A 13 -0.45 31.16 28.42
CA GLN A 13 0.28 30.76 27.22
C GLN A 13 0.78 31.94 26.37
N ARG A 14 0.29 33.15 26.63
CA ARG A 14 0.73 34.41 26.00
C ARG A 14 2.05 34.95 26.55
N LEU A 15 2.53 34.38 27.66
CA LEU A 15 3.87 34.67 28.18
C LEU A 15 4.92 33.89 27.38
N PRO A 16 6.19 34.34 27.38
CA PRO A 16 7.25 33.64 26.65
C PRO A 16 7.50 32.20 27.13
N HIS A 17 7.35 31.87 28.43
CA HIS A 17 7.66 30.53 28.99
C HIS A 17 9.08 30.07 28.65
N ILE A 18 10.04 30.94 28.95
CA ILE A 18 11.45 30.70 28.75
C ILE A 18 12.01 29.97 29.99
N THR A 19 12.69 28.85 29.78
CA THR A 19 13.46 28.16 30.83
C THR A 19 14.60 29.05 31.33
N GLU A 20 14.95 29.02 32.63
CA GLU A 20 16.12 29.75 33.16
C GLU A 20 17.26 28.78 33.50
N PRO A 21 18.41 28.81 32.78
CA PRO A 21 18.72 29.65 31.62
C PRO A 21 18.03 29.19 30.31
N PRO A 22 17.82 30.09 29.33
CA PRO A 22 17.09 29.78 28.09
C PRO A 22 17.77 28.70 27.28
N LEU A 23 17.03 27.61 27.01
CA LEU A 23 17.42 26.57 26.07
C LEU A 23 17.07 26.99 24.64
N LEU A 24 17.88 27.87 24.07
CA LEU A 24 17.71 28.36 22.70
C LEU A 24 17.89 27.23 21.67
N ILE A 25 17.01 27.20 20.67
CA ILE A 25 17.08 26.31 19.52
C ILE A 25 17.76 27.05 18.36
N SER A 26 18.80 26.45 17.80
CA SER A 26 19.51 27.01 16.64
C SER A 26 18.69 26.88 15.35
N GLU A 27 19.02 27.70 14.35
CA GLU A 27 18.40 27.60 13.02
C GLU A 27 18.61 26.22 12.37
N ALA A 28 19.74 25.56 12.65
CA ALA A 28 20.02 24.21 12.16
C ALA A 28 19.07 23.18 12.78
N GLU A 29 18.82 23.27 14.08
CA GLU A 29 17.90 22.37 14.79
C GLU A 29 16.44 22.57 14.33
N LEU A 30 16.02 23.80 14.03
CA LEU A 30 14.70 24.03 13.44
C LEU A 30 14.56 23.42 12.04
N LYS A 31 15.61 23.47 11.22
CA LYS A 31 15.63 22.80 9.90
C LYS A 31 15.57 21.28 10.03
N GLU A 32 16.17 20.69 11.06
CA GLU A 32 16.03 19.25 11.34
C GLU A 32 14.58 18.86 11.70
N LEU A 33 13.81 19.77 12.30
CA LEU A 33 12.36 19.62 12.51
C LEU A 33 11.54 19.77 11.22
N GLY A 34 12.19 20.15 10.11
CA GLY A 34 11.54 20.49 8.85
C GLY A 34 10.86 21.86 8.85
N VAL A 35 10.98 22.65 9.93
CA VAL A 35 10.46 24.02 10.01
C VAL A 35 11.47 24.96 9.38
N LEU A 36 11.06 25.61 8.29
CA LEU A 36 11.90 26.60 7.62
C LEU A 36 11.44 28.01 8.01
N TYR A 37 12.38 28.88 8.31
CA TYR A 37 12.11 30.25 8.73
C TYR A 37 12.95 31.23 7.91
N TRP A 38 12.35 32.36 7.55
CA TRP A 38 13.04 33.50 6.97
C TRP A 38 12.46 34.81 7.49
N ARG A 39 13.30 35.85 7.50
CA ARG A 39 12.83 37.23 7.56
C ARG A 39 12.61 37.71 6.12
N ALA A 40 11.35 37.92 5.76
CA ALA A 40 10.95 38.45 4.47
C ALA A 40 10.43 39.88 4.68
N ASP A 41 11.34 40.86 4.66
CA ASP A 41 10.97 42.27 4.78
C ASP A 41 10.25 42.79 3.51
N ASP A 42 10.35 42.04 2.41
CA ASP A 42 9.65 42.28 1.15
C ASP A 42 8.56 41.21 0.91
N PRO A 43 7.26 41.60 0.90
CA PRO A 43 6.15 40.69 0.61
C PRO A 43 6.24 39.99 -0.76
N GLU A 44 7.00 40.51 -1.74
CA GLU A 44 7.17 39.85 -3.05
C GLU A 44 7.86 38.47 -2.95
N ILE A 45 8.68 38.27 -1.91
CA ILE A 45 9.32 36.97 -1.63
C ILE A 45 8.27 35.89 -1.40
N VAL A 46 7.16 36.23 -0.75
CA VAL A 46 6.08 35.28 -0.44
C VAL A 46 5.41 34.78 -1.72
N GLU A 47 5.23 35.64 -2.72
CA GLU A 47 4.69 35.26 -4.03
C GLU A 47 5.68 34.40 -4.83
N SER A 48 6.98 34.69 -4.74
CA SER A 48 8.02 33.87 -5.36
C SER A 48 8.02 32.45 -4.77
N VAL A 49 8.01 32.34 -3.44
CA VAL A 49 7.96 31.05 -2.73
C VAL A 49 6.66 30.30 -3.03
N ALA A 50 5.52 30.99 -3.04
CA ALA A 50 4.23 30.40 -3.38
C ALA A 50 4.24 29.79 -4.80
N LYS A 51 4.78 30.52 -5.78
CA LYS A 51 4.86 30.08 -7.17
C LYS A 51 5.83 28.92 -7.37
N GLU A 52 7.01 28.99 -6.78
CA GLU A 52 8.04 27.94 -6.88
C GLU A 52 7.55 26.62 -6.30
N ARG A 53 6.85 26.68 -5.15
CA ARG A 53 6.38 25.50 -4.41
C ARG A 53 4.94 25.09 -4.73
N GLY A 54 4.30 25.72 -5.72
CA GLY A 54 3.01 25.30 -6.24
C GLY A 54 1.81 25.53 -5.30
N TYR A 55 1.88 26.54 -4.44
CA TYR A 55 0.76 26.94 -3.56
C TYR A 55 -0.37 27.58 -4.36
N LYS A 56 -1.59 27.05 -4.25
CA LYS A 56 -2.75 27.47 -5.07
C LYS A 56 -3.80 28.22 -4.27
N ASN A 57 -3.89 27.95 -2.97
CA ASN A 57 -4.89 28.54 -2.09
C ASN A 57 -4.24 29.49 -1.10
N ARG A 58 -4.95 30.57 -0.75
CA ARG A 58 -4.48 31.58 0.20
C ARG A 58 -5.64 32.11 1.04
N ASP A 59 -5.40 32.36 2.31
CA ASP A 59 -6.32 33.12 3.17
C ASP A 59 -5.56 34.02 4.15
N THR A 60 -6.25 34.96 4.77
CA THR A 60 -5.66 35.84 5.79
C THR A 60 -6.42 35.68 7.09
N ILE A 61 -5.67 35.42 8.15
CA ILE A 61 -6.20 35.40 9.51
C ILE A 61 -5.88 36.73 10.20
N ASN A 62 -6.87 37.28 10.88
CA ASN A 62 -6.73 38.46 11.74
C ASN A 62 -7.26 38.08 13.12
N VAL A 63 -6.37 37.92 14.08
CA VAL A 63 -6.71 37.52 15.45
C VAL A 63 -6.48 38.73 16.35
N SER A 64 -7.58 39.39 16.71
CA SER A 64 -7.59 40.56 17.60
C SER A 64 -8.96 40.68 18.28
N ARG A 65 -9.04 41.34 19.44
CA ARG A 65 -10.31 41.58 20.13
C ARG A 65 -11.30 42.33 19.23
N GLU A 66 -10.82 43.32 18.48
CA GLU A 66 -11.63 44.09 17.53
C GLU A 66 -12.05 43.26 16.30
N GLY A 67 -11.18 42.37 15.82
CA GLY A 67 -11.43 41.55 14.63
C GLY A 67 -12.33 40.33 14.88
N LEU A 68 -12.34 39.80 16.10
CA LEU A 68 -13.13 38.62 16.47
C LEU A 68 -14.34 38.92 17.39
N GLY A 69 -14.42 40.12 17.97
CA GLY A 69 -15.53 40.55 18.83
C GLY A 69 -15.81 39.56 19.97
N ASP A 70 -17.08 39.23 20.18
CA ASP A 70 -17.52 38.32 21.25
C ASP A 70 -16.97 36.89 21.12
N LEU A 71 -16.50 36.49 19.93
CA LEU A 71 -15.92 35.17 19.70
C LEU A 71 -14.44 35.08 20.11
N TYR A 72 -13.80 36.20 20.44
CA TYR A 72 -12.36 36.27 20.71
C TYR A 72 -11.91 35.25 21.77
N GLU A 73 -12.53 35.26 22.95
CA GLU A 73 -12.14 34.37 24.07
C GLU A 73 -12.37 32.88 23.75
N SER A 74 -13.38 32.55 22.92
CA SER A 74 -13.65 31.17 22.50
C SER A 74 -12.68 30.68 21.42
N LYS A 75 -12.31 31.54 20.47
CA LYS A 75 -11.37 31.23 19.38
C LYS A 75 -9.94 31.11 19.87
N ILE A 76 -9.53 31.98 20.79
CA ILE A 76 -8.22 31.95 21.44
C ILE A 76 -7.99 30.59 22.12
N LYS A 77 -8.99 30.06 22.83
CA LYS A 77 -8.90 28.73 23.45
C LYS A 77 -8.65 27.61 22.44
N GLY A 78 -9.33 27.64 21.29
CA GLY A 78 -9.13 26.65 20.22
C GLY A 78 -7.76 26.75 19.54
N PHE A 79 -7.09 27.91 19.57
CA PHE A 79 -5.72 28.02 19.06
C PHE A 79 -4.68 27.32 19.96
N PHE A 80 -5.01 27.08 21.23
CA PHE A 80 -4.18 26.33 22.17
C PHE A 80 -4.28 24.82 22.03
N GLU A 81 -5.32 24.34 21.35
CA GLU A 81 -5.50 22.91 21.09
C GLU A 81 -4.44 22.43 20.11
N GLU A 82 -3.85 21.27 20.39
CA GLU A 82 -2.85 20.64 19.53
C GLU A 82 -3.50 20.12 18.25
N HIS A 83 -2.89 20.47 17.12
CA HIS A 83 -3.35 20.01 15.81
C HIS A 83 -2.18 19.54 14.96
N MET A 84 -2.44 18.54 14.10
CA MET A 84 -1.47 18.05 13.13
C MET A 84 -1.84 18.58 11.74
N HIS A 85 -0.86 19.14 11.04
CA HIS A 85 -1.06 19.52 9.64
C HIS A 85 -1.03 18.28 8.73
N GLU A 86 -2.02 18.12 7.86
CA GLU A 86 -2.00 17.06 6.83
C GLU A 86 -1.11 17.42 5.63
N ASP A 87 -0.92 18.71 5.37
CA ASP A 87 -0.19 19.28 4.22
C ASP A 87 0.84 20.35 4.67
N GLU A 88 1.76 20.74 3.78
CA GLU A 88 2.69 21.85 4.02
C GLU A 88 1.93 23.20 4.07
N GLU A 89 2.13 23.99 5.13
CA GLU A 89 1.53 25.32 5.30
C GLU A 89 2.63 26.40 5.36
N ILE A 90 2.40 27.53 4.68
CA ILE A 90 3.19 28.74 4.89
C ILE A 90 2.41 29.72 5.76
N ARG A 91 3.06 30.29 6.77
CA ARG A 91 2.58 31.46 7.52
C ARG A 91 3.51 32.64 7.33
N TYR A 92 2.98 33.72 6.77
CA TYR A 92 3.67 35.00 6.68
C TYR A 92 3.01 36.02 7.60
N ILE A 93 3.76 36.59 8.53
CA ILE A 93 3.22 37.56 9.51
C ILE A 93 3.17 38.94 8.86
N LEU A 94 1.96 39.38 8.55
CA LEU A 94 1.69 40.69 7.95
C LEU A 94 1.80 41.82 8.98
N ASP A 95 1.39 41.56 10.23
CA ASP A 95 1.41 42.53 11.32
C ASP A 95 1.25 41.85 12.69
N GLY A 96 1.68 42.52 13.76
CA GLY A 96 1.60 41.99 15.13
C GLY A 96 2.68 40.95 15.47
N SER A 97 2.46 40.17 16.53
CA SER A 97 3.38 39.15 17.01
C SER A 97 2.68 38.03 17.79
N GLY A 98 3.36 36.89 17.94
CA GLY A 98 2.82 35.73 18.65
C GLY A 98 3.85 34.62 18.79
N PHE A 99 3.38 33.44 19.17
CA PHE A 99 4.22 32.25 19.26
C PHE A 99 3.64 31.09 18.45
N PHE A 100 4.54 30.39 17.77
CA PHE A 100 4.25 29.17 17.05
C PHE A 100 4.99 28.03 17.73
N ASP A 101 4.23 27.12 18.35
CA ASP A 101 4.80 26.00 19.08
C ASP A 101 4.77 24.77 18.18
N VAL A 102 5.90 24.10 18.01
CA VAL A 102 6.03 22.87 17.23
C VAL A 102 6.59 21.76 18.10
N ARG A 103 6.07 20.54 17.95
CA ARG A 103 6.56 19.40 18.73
C ARG A 103 7.68 18.68 17.98
N ARG A 104 8.81 18.48 18.66
CA ARG A 104 9.92 17.71 18.14
C ARG A 104 9.57 16.22 18.14
N THR A 105 9.81 15.55 17.02
CA THR A 105 9.46 14.13 16.83
C THR A 105 10.39 13.18 17.58
N THR A 106 11.59 13.63 17.97
CA THR A 106 12.60 12.76 18.60
C THR A 106 12.39 12.53 20.09
N ASP A 107 11.85 13.53 20.82
CA ASP A 107 11.68 13.47 22.28
C ASP A 107 10.40 14.18 22.76
N GLU A 108 9.49 14.48 21.85
CA GLU A 108 8.21 15.14 22.10
C GLU A 108 8.30 16.53 22.78
N ALA A 109 9.50 17.11 22.87
CA ALA A 109 9.67 18.45 23.42
C ALA A 109 9.00 19.51 22.54
N TRP A 110 8.32 20.46 23.18
CA TRP A 110 7.79 21.63 22.49
C TRP A 110 8.90 22.65 22.23
N VAL A 111 8.97 23.11 20.99
CA VAL A 111 9.82 24.23 20.57
C VAL A 111 8.91 25.41 20.28
N ARG A 112 9.06 26.47 21.07
CA ARG A 112 8.34 27.73 20.84
C ARG A 112 9.16 28.62 19.93
N ILE A 113 8.53 29.11 18.87
CA ILE A 113 9.10 30.06 17.91
C ILE A 113 8.37 31.38 18.08
N ALA A 114 9.06 32.42 18.55
CA ALA A 114 8.51 33.76 18.57
C ALA A 114 8.51 34.33 17.16
N VAL A 115 7.34 34.83 16.73
CA VAL A 115 7.11 35.38 15.40
C VAL A 115 6.60 36.80 15.49
N GLU A 116 7.06 37.65 14.59
CA GLU A 116 6.62 39.04 14.46
C GLU A 116 6.51 39.45 13.00
N LYS A 117 6.00 40.65 12.74
CA LYS A 117 5.87 41.22 11.40
C LYS A 117 7.11 41.01 10.53
N GLY A 118 6.91 40.47 9.33
CA GLY A 118 7.97 40.16 8.36
C GLY A 118 8.52 38.75 8.48
N ASP A 119 8.08 37.96 9.47
CA ASP A 119 8.50 36.56 9.59
C ASP A 119 7.69 35.64 8.65
N LEU A 120 8.41 34.74 7.97
CA LEU A 120 7.88 33.70 7.10
C LEU A 120 8.26 32.33 7.66
N LEU A 121 7.25 31.52 7.98
CA LEU A 121 7.42 30.14 8.44
C LEU A 121 6.83 29.19 7.42
N VAL A 122 7.57 28.15 7.05
CA VAL A 122 7.06 27.01 6.29
C VAL A 122 7.07 25.80 7.22
N ILE A 123 5.90 25.23 7.40
CA ILE A 123 5.62 24.17 8.35
C ILE A 123 5.29 22.91 7.55
N PRO A 124 6.03 21.81 7.73
CA PRO A 124 5.86 20.60 6.93
C PRO A 124 4.58 19.85 7.34
N ALA A 125 4.05 19.05 6.41
CA ALA A 125 3.01 18.08 6.70
C ALA A 125 3.45 17.10 7.80
N GLY A 126 2.53 16.72 8.68
CA GLY A 126 2.72 15.72 9.74
C GLY A 126 3.39 16.25 11.02
N ILE A 127 3.66 17.55 11.11
CA ILE A 127 4.16 18.16 12.35
C ILE A 127 3.00 18.59 13.25
N TYR A 128 3.15 18.30 14.54
CA TYR A 128 2.23 18.81 15.57
C TYR A 128 2.60 20.24 15.89
N HIS A 129 1.58 21.10 15.91
CA HIS A 129 1.78 22.49 16.25
C HIS A 129 0.55 23.05 16.96
N ARG A 130 0.76 24.21 17.57
CA ARG A 130 -0.30 25.09 18.05
C ARG A 130 0.15 26.55 17.89
N PHE A 131 -0.80 27.46 17.96
CA PHE A 131 -0.53 28.87 17.76
C PHE A 131 -1.06 29.66 18.94
N THR A 132 -0.30 30.61 19.45
CA THR A 132 -0.77 31.49 20.52
C THR A 132 -0.40 32.93 20.20
N LEU A 133 -1.19 33.86 20.72
CA LEU A 133 -0.82 35.27 20.76
C LEU A 133 0.24 35.49 21.84
N ASP A 134 0.97 36.59 21.71
CA ASP A 134 1.76 37.14 22.81
C ASP A 134 0.92 38.13 23.63
N THR A 135 1.54 38.79 24.60
CA THR A 135 0.87 39.77 25.48
C THR A 135 0.30 40.99 24.76
N LYS A 136 0.53 41.16 23.45
CA LYS A 136 -0.07 42.23 22.65
C LYS A 136 -1.45 41.86 22.10
N ASP A 137 -1.88 40.60 22.24
CA ASP A 137 -3.23 40.12 21.90
C ASP A 137 -3.64 40.43 20.43
N TYR A 138 -2.65 40.60 19.52
CA TYR A 138 -2.86 40.99 18.13
C TYR A 138 -1.85 40.34 17.18
N ILE A 139 -2.37 39.62 16.17
CA ILE A 139 -1.57 39.18 15.02
C ILE A 139 -2.42 39.08 13.76
N LYS A 140 -1.81 39.43 12.62
CA LYS A 140 -2.36 39.25 11.29
C LYS A 140 -1.39 38.45 10.44
N ALA A 141 -1.83 37.32 9.91
CA ALA A 141 -0.98 36.42 9.12
C ALA A 141 -1.67 35.98 7.82
N LEU A 142 -0.89 35.92 6.75
CA LEU A 142 -1.26 35.29 5.47
C LEU A 142 -0.89 33.82 5.54
N ARG A 143 -1.83 32.93 5.18
CA ARG A 143 -1.59 31.50 5.06
C ARG A 143 -1.67 31.06 3.61
N LEU A 144 -0.79 30.14 3.21
CA LEU A 144 -0.77 29.56 1.86
C LEU A 144 -0.84 28.03 1.95
N PHE A 145 -1.63 27.44 1.05
CA PHE A 145 -1.84 25.98 0.98
C PHE A 145 -1.71 25.46 -0.47
N GLN A 146 -1.18 24.25 -0.64
CA GLN A 146 -1.11 23.59 -1.94
C GLN A 146 -2.49 23.10 -2.40
N ASP A 147 -3.29 22.56 -1.49
CA ASP A 147 -4.66 22.07 -1.68
C ASP A 147 -5.63 22.70 -0.66
N GLU A 148 -6.90 22.28 -0.61
CA GLU A 148 -7.85 22.82 0.38
C GLU A 148 -7.47 22.42 1.81
N PRO A 149 -7.44 23.36 2.79
CA PRO A 149 -6.96 23.07 4.13
C PRO A 149 -7.89 22.10 4.87
N LYS A 150 -7.35 20.96 5.31
CA LYS A 150 -8.04 19.97 6.16
C LYS A 150 -7.47 19.99 7.57
N TRP A 151 -8.34 20.09 8.57
CA TRP A 151 -7.97 20.15 9.98
C TRP A 151 -8.54 18.94 10.70
N VAL A 152 -7.69 18.19 11.41
CA VAL A 152 -8.11 17.05 12.24
C VAL A 152 -7.76 17.37 13.70
N PRO A 153 -8.75 17.66 14.57
CA PRO A 153 -8.50 17.77 16.01
C PRO A 153 -8.18 16.40 16.61
N HIS A 154 -7.27 16.36 17.59
CA HIS A 154 -6.91 15.13 18.31
C HIS A 154 -7.22 15.23 19.81
N ASN A 155 -7.99 14.26 20.33
CA ASN A 155 -8.18 14.02 21.76
C ASN A 155 -7.24 12.88 22.21
N ARG A 156 -6.26 13.15 23.08
CA ARG A 156 -5.54 12.12 23.86
C ARG A 156 -6.09 12.07 25.30
N SER A 157 -6.15 10.89 25.91
CA SER A 157 -6.45 10.69 27.33
C SER A 157 -5.22 10.90 28.23
N ALA A 158 -5.44 11.31 29.47
CA ALA A 158 -4.50 11.96 30.38
C ALA A 158 -3.33 11.13 30.99
N GLU A 159 -2.95 9.98 30.44
CA GLU A 159 -1.97 9.08 31.10
C GLU A 159 -0.55 9.09 30.50
N THR A 160 -0.24 9.94 29.51
CA THR A 160 1.02 9.83 28.74
C THR A 160 2.09 10.91 29.05
N GLU A 161 1.97 11.66 30.15
CA GLU A 161 2.86 12.81 30.46
C GLU A 161 4.24 12.47 31.04
N LEU A 162 4.62 11.20 31.17
CA LEU A 162 5.88 10.80 31.83
C LEU A 162 6.64 9.76 31.01
N GLN A 163 7.54 10.21 30.12
CA GLN A 163 8.87 9.63 29.82
C GLN A 163 9.35 9.97 28.39
N CYS A 164 10.17 11.02 28.23
CA CYS A 164 11.22 10.99 27.19
C CYS A 164 12.33 12.04 27.43
N ILE A 165 13.44 11.59 28.01
CA ILE A 165 14.77 12.21 27.83
C ILE A 165 15.70 11.03 27.51
N ILE A 166 16.48 11.11 26.40
CA ILE A 166 17.89 10.65 26.25
C ILE A 166 18.28 10.44 24.74
N CYS A 167 19.24 11.28 24.31
CA CYS A 167 20.30 11.13 23.26
C CYS A 167 19.96 10.98 21.75
N LYS A 168 20.27 11.97 20.88
CA LYS A 168 21.55 12.29 20.13
C LYS A 168 22.00 11.15 19.17
N LYS A 169 22.28 11.28 17.86
CA LYS A 169 22.92 12.29 16.93
C LYS A 169 22.97 11.65 15.48
N PRO A 170 23.57 12.25 14.41
CA PRO A 170 23.27 13.47 13.63
C PRO A 170 23.08 13.20 12.09
N ALA A 171 22.58 14.17 11.30
CA ALA A 171 22.59 14.10 9.83
C ALA A 171 23.10 15.39 9.16
N ALA A 172 23.54 15.27 7.90
CA ALA A 172 24.56 16.10 7.26
C ALA A 172 24.07 17.27 6.38
N LYS A 173 24.90 18.33 6.37
CA LYS A 173 25.17 19.46 5.45
C LYS A 173 24.06 20.10 4.56
N PRO A 174 23.86 21.44 4.65
CA PRO A 174 23.01 22.22 3.74
C PRO A 174 23.73 22.70 2.47
N LEU A 175 22.96 22.95 1.40
CA LEU A 175 23.42 23.54 0.13
C LEU A 175 23.71 25.05 0.26
N GLU A 176 24.83 25.49 -0.32
CA GLU A 176 25.23 26.90 -0.43
C GLU A 176 24.53 27.62 -1.60
N LEU A 177 24.02 28.83 -1.35
CA LEU A 177 23.73 29.83 -2.38
C LEU A 177 24.39 31.16 -1.96
N HIS A 178 25.27 31.66 -2.82
CA HIS A 178 26.05 32.87 -2.60
C HIS A 178 25.18 34.13 -2.60
N TYR A 179 25.40 35.03 -1.63
CA TYR A 179 25.10 36.45 -1.78
C TYR A 179 26.26 37.33 -1.29
N ARG A 180 26.50 38.40 -2.06
CA ARG A 180 27.46 39.46 -1.78
C ARG A 180 26.94 40.38 -0.66
N THR A 181 27.85 40.65 0.28
CA THR A 181 27.93 41.68 1.34
C THR A 181 26.99 42.90 1.30
N ALA A 182 26.36 43.21 2.45
CA ALA A 182 26.57 44.44 3.25
C ALA A 182 25.98 44.33 4.68
N ILE A 183 26.74 44.82 5.67
CA ILE A 183 26.49 44.99 7.14
C ILE A 183 26.13 46.50 7.38
N PRO A 184 25.65 47.05 8.54
CA PRO A 184 25.25 46.51 9.87
C PRO A 184 23.89 47.02 10.44
N LEU A 185 23.37 46.35 11.50
CA LEU A 185 23.16 47.01 12.80
C LEU A 185 22.95 45.97 13.94
N ALA A 186 23.87 45.95 14.89
CA ALA A 186 23.68 45.40 16.22
C ALA A 186 23.97 46.53 17.22
N HIS A 187 23.02 46.87 18.10
CA HIS A 187 23.31 47.60 19.34
C HIS A 187 22.09 47.59 20.27
N GLN A 188 22.10 46.68 21.25
CA GLN A 188 21.72 46.87 22.67
C GLN A 188 21.28 45.53 23.23
N LEU A 189 22.20 44.88 23.94
CA LEU A 189 22.01 44.24 25.26
C LEU A 189 23.22 43.33 25.50
N ALA A 190 24.35 43.96 25.79
CA ALA A 190 25.45 43.32 26.52
C ALA A 190 26.19 44.41 27.28
N SER A 191 25.92 44.51 28.58
CA SER A 191 26.84 45.12 29.54
C SER A 191 26.90 44.22 30.76
N GLY A 192 28.04 43.54 30.96
CA GLY A 192 28.26 42.79 32.20
C GLY A 192 29.25 41.62 32.14
N VAL A 193 30.36 41.78 31.42
CA VAL A 193 31.73 41.30 31.74
C VAL A 193 31.86 40.21 32.83
N LEU A 194 32.41 39.04 32.48
CA LEU A 194 33.70 38.56 33.02
C LEU A 194 34.21 37.30 32.28
N LYS A 195 35.52 37.33 32.02
CA LYS A 195 36.33 36.47 31.15
C LYS A 195 36.64 35.12 31.81
N TYR A 196 36.83 34.07 30.99
CA TYR A 196 37.83 33.04 31.32
C TYR A 196 38.67 32.64 30.10
N HIS A 197 39.98 32.65 30.33
CA HIS A 197 41.02 32.10 29.47
C HIS A 197 41.05 30.56 29.59
N VAL A 198 41.31 29.91 28.46
CA VAL A 198 41.64 28.49 28.36
C VAL A 198 43.16 28.35 28.47
N ASN A 199 43.67 27.45 29.31
CA ASN A 199 44.62 26.38 28.92
C ASN A 199 45.04 25.45 30.09
N PRO A 200 45.72 24.31 29.85
CA PRO A 200 45.27 23.00 30.30
C PRO A 200 46.31 22.29 31.21
N ARG A 201 46.01 21.09 31.72
CA ARG A 201 46.93 19.92 31.81
C ARG A 201 46.50 18.87 32.85
N GLU A 202 46.78 17.63 32.46
CA GLU A 202 47.33 16.50 33.24
C GLU A 202 46.46 15.75 34.26
N ASP A 203 46.17 14.49 33.89
CA ASP A 203 46.41 13.23 34.62
C ASP A 203 46.36 13.22 36.15
N PHE A 204 45.56 12.29 36.73
CA PHE A 204 46.01 11.17 37.60
C PHE A 204 44.81 10.48 38.30
N PHE A 205 44.80 9.14 38.26
CA PHE A 205 44.05 8.18 39.09
C PHE A 205 44.51 8.21 40.58
N PRO A 206 44.03 7.38 41.54
CA PRO A 206 42.78 6.59 41.72
C PRO A 206 42.15 6.73 43.14
N GLY A 207 40.99 6.09 43.38
CA GLY A 207 40.81 5.30 44.62
C GLY A 207 39.81 5.76 45.70
N THR A 208 38.64 5.13 45.66
CA THR A 208 37.98 4.36 46.75
C THR A 208 37.46 4.99 48.06
N PHE A 209 36.17 4.66 48.28
CA PHE A 209 35.47 4.28 49.52
C PHE A 209 34.68 5.34 50.29
N CYS A 210 33.34 5.28 50.13
CA CYS A 210 32.44 5.04 51.27
C CYS A 210 31.10 4.49 50.78
N GLN A 211 30.77 3.26 51.19
CA GLN A 211 29.44 2.68 51.11
C GLN A 211 28.51 3.38 52.10
N LEU A 212 27.29 3.69 51.70
CA LEU A 212 26.12 3.74 52.58
C LEU A 212 24.91 3.22 51.80
N ASP A 213 24.60 1.97 52.13
CA ASP A 213 23.33 1.23 52.12
C ASP A 213 22.23 1.53 51.08
N ASP A 214 21.99 0.44 50.36
CA ASP A 214 21.03 0.14 49.32
C ASP A 214 19.67 -0.22 49.93
N HIS A 215 18.67 0.66 49.80
CA HIS A 215 17.25 0.33 49.97
C HIS A 215 16.39 1.20 49.04
N SER A 216 16.47 0.94 47.74
CA SER A 216 15.33 1.09 46.83
C SER A 216 15.58 0.32 45.54
N SER A 217 15.43 -1.00 45.64
CA SER A 217 15.21 -1.88 44.50
C SER A 217 13.90 -1.50 43.80
N HIS A 218 13.91 -0.45 42.99
CA HIS A 218 12.97 -0.30 41.90
C HIS A 218 13.42 -1.26 40.81
N ILE A 219 12.90 -2.48 40.92
CA ILE A 219 12.78 -3.42 39.80
C ILE A 219 12.09 -2.63 38.69
N PHE A 220 12.87 -2.17 37.69
CA PHE A 220 12.30 -1.85 36.40
C PHE A 220 11.64 -3.14 35.93
N ALA A 221 10.31 -3.19 35.99
CA ALA A 221 9.59 -4.16 35.21
C ALA A 221 10.10 -4.00 33.77
N PRO A 222 10.61 -5.06 33.12
CA PRO A 222 10.97 -4.96 31.72
C PRO A 222 9.74 -4.44 30.98
N MET A 223 9.90 -3.41 30.15
CA MET A 223 8.89 -3.11 29.12
C MET A 223 8.50 -4.45 28.49
N PRO A 224 7.19 -4.78 28.37
CA PRO A 224 6.80 -6.06 27.82
C PRO A 224 7.53 -6.22 26.50
N SER A 225 8.38 -7.26 26.42
CA SER A 225 9.14 -7.53 25.21
C SER A 225 8.14 -7.57 24.07
N ALA A 226 8.32 -6.75 23.04
CA ALA A 226 7.47 -6.77 21.86
C ALA A 226 7.27 -8.23 21.44
N SER A 227 6.01 -8.66 21.30
CA SER A 227 5.67 -10.04 20.95
C SER A 227 5.94 -10.23 19.46
N ILE A 228 7.23 -10.34 19.12
CA ILE A 228 7.69 -10.60 17.77
C ILE A 228 7.51 -12.09 17.49
N TYR A 229 6.57 -12.40 16.60
CA TYR A 229 6.35 -13.74 16.09
C TYR A 229 7.30 -14.01 14.92
N LYS A 230 8.10 -15.06 15.04
CA LYS A 230 8.92 -15.57 13.94
C LYS A 230 8.20 -16.70 13.22
N SER A 231 8.62 -16.97 11.99
CA SER A 231 8.18 -18.14 11.24
C SER A 231 8.48 -19.43 12.01
N ALA A 232 7.59 -20.42 11.87
CA ALA A 232 7.85 -21.79 12.32
C ALA A 232 8.81 -22.54 11.37
N TYR A 233 8.99 -22.03 10.15
CA TYR A 233 9.95 -22.55 9.19
C TYR A 233 11.36 -22.03 9.50
N PRO A 234 12.41 -22.83 9.27
CA PRO A 234 13.77 -22.33 9.34
C PRO A 234 14.01 -21.27 8.26
N ASP A 235 14.84 -20.28 8.58
CA ASP A 235 15.27 -19.27 7.61
C ASP A 235 15.92 -19.93 6.39
N CYS A 236 15.52 -19.45 5.20
CA CYS A 236 16.08 -19.89 3.94
C CYS A 236 17.17 -18.92 3.44
N ILE A 237 18.05 -19.43 2.58
CA ILE A 237 19.07 -18.62 1.92
C ILE A 237 18.40 -17.81 0.81
N ILE A 238 18.56 -16.50 0.86
CA ILE A 238 18.00 -15.59 -0.13
C ILE A 238 19.13 -15.10 -1.05
N PRO A 239 19.09 -15.44 -2.35
CA PRO A 239 20.15 -15.06 -3.27
C PRO A 239 20.09 -13.55 -3.60
N ARG A 240 21.25 -12.91 -3.59
CA ARG A 240 21.47 -11.52 -4.04
C ARG A 240 22.03 -11.55 -5.45
N GLU A 241 21.16 -11.85 -6.40
CA GLU A 241 21.45 -11.99 -7.84
C GLU A 241 20.27 -11.45 -8.67
N SER A 242 20.45 -11.31 -9.98
CA SER A 242 19.34 -10.97 -10.88
C SER A 242 18.25 -12.05 -10.84
N VAL A 243 16.99 -11.61 -10.86
CA VAL A 243 15.82 -12.50 -11.01
C VAL A 243 15.98 -13.39 -12.25
N PHE A 244 16.55 -12.87 -13.34
CA PHE A 244 16.77 -13.67 -14.53
C PHE A 244 17.78 -14.80 -14.29
N SER A 245 18.92 -14.50 -13.66
CA SER A 245 19.94 -15.50 -13.31
C SER A 245 19.41 -16.55 -12.34
N LYS A 246 18.56 -16.14 -11.38
CA LYS A 246 17.89 -17.04 -10.44
C LYS A 246 17.00 -18.06 -11.15
N LEU A 247 16.27 -17.63 -12.18
CA LEU A 247 15.34 -18.47 -12.94
C LEU A 247 16.04 -19.33 -13.99
N PHE A 248 17.15 -18.84 -14.54
CA PHE A 248 17.95 -19.50 -15.57
C PHE A 248 19.42 -19.63 -15.16
N PRO A 249 19.74 -20.42 -14.12
CA PRO A 249 21.10 -20.56 -13.65
C PRO A 249 22.01 -21.14 -14.73
N LYS A 250 23.30 -20.77 -14.71
CA LYS A 250 24.31 -21.25 -15.68
C LYS A 250 24.43 -22.78 -15.73
N LYS A 251 24.10 -23.45 -14.61
CA LYS A 251 23.99 -24.91 -14.51
C LYS A 251 22.58 -25.24 -14.01
N PRO A 252 21.61 -25.45 -14.92
CA PRO A 252 20.26 -25.77 -14.51
C PRO A 252 20.18 -27.16 -13.88
N GLU A 253 19.36 -27.29 -12.83
CA GLU A 253 19.04 -28.59 -12.22
C GLU A 253 18.07 -29.42 -13.07
N PHE A 254 17.48 -28.80 -14.09
CA PHE A 254 16.44 -29.37 -14.93
C PHE A 254 16.79 -29.23 -16.42
N ASP A 255 16.27 -30.16 -17.21
CA ASP A 255 16.38 -30.12 -18.67
C ASP A 255 15.68 -28.87 -19.24
N GLU A 256 16.37 -28.15 -20.12
CA GLU A 256 15.85 -26.94 -20.76
C GLU A 256 14.75 -27.25 -21.79
N ASP A 257 14.68 -28.47 -22.31
CA ASP A 257 13.65 -28.92 -23.26
C ASP A 257 12.28 -29.18 -22.60
N LEU A 258 12.22 -29.20 -21.26
CA LEU A 258 10.95 -29.38 -20.54
C LEU A 258 9.99 -28.21 -20.82
N PRO A 259 8.67 -28.46 -20.91
CA PRO A 259 7.67 -27.41 -21.05
C PRO A 259 7.71 -26.39 -19.90
N ALA A 260 7.70 -25.10 -20.23
CA ALA A 260 7.55 -24.02 -19.27
C ALA A 260 6.12 -23.45 -19.30
N PHE A 261 5.66 -23.04 -20.49
CA PHE A 261 4.38 -22.40 -20.68
C PHE A 261 3.62 -23.02 -21.85
N ILE A 262 2.33 -23.27 -21.67
CA ILE A 262 1.46 -23.89 -22.65
C ILE A 262 0.23 -23.01 -22.83
N ASP A 263 -0.10 -22.61 -24.05
CA ASP A 263 -1.33 -21.88 -24.33
C ASP A 263 -2.54 -22.82 -24.23
N ALA A 264 -3.50 -22.53 -23.33
CA ALA A 264 -4.62 -23.42 -23.07
C ALA A 264 -5.53 -23.65 -24.29
N VAL A 265 -5.62 -22.66 -25.19
CA VAL A 265 -6.49 -22.69 -26.36
C VAL A 265 -5.84 -23.52 -27.46
N THR A 266 -4.67 -23.10 -27.92
CA THR A 266 -3.96 -23.65 -29.07
C THR A 266 -3.16 -24.91 -28.72
N GLY A 267 -2.74 -25.08 -27.47
CA GLY A 267 -1.79 -26.12 -27.04
C GLY A 267 -0.34 -25.83 -27.44
N ARG A 268 -0.06 -24.65 -28.01
CA ARG A 268 1.31 -24.23 -28.33
C ARG A 268 2.13 -24.15 -27.04
N THR A 269 3.32 -24.70 -27.08
CA THR A 269 4.21 -24.83 -25.91
C THR A 269 5.51 -24.07 -26.15
N LEU A 270 6.00 -23.39 -25.12
CA LEU A 270 7.37 -22.92 -25.02
C LEU A 270 8.10 -23.78 -24.00
N SER A 271 9.23 -24.36 -24.40
CA SER A 271 10.17 -24.98 -23.47
C SER A 271 10.85 -23.94 -22.59
N ARG A 272 11.56 -24.37 -21.56
CA ARG A 272 12.33 -23.49 -20.69
C ARG A 272 13.49 -22.83 -21.45
N GLY A 273 14.13 -23.59 -22.34
CA GLY A 273 15.14 -23.11 -23.28
C GLY A 273 14.59 -22.06 -24.23
N ASP A 274 13.38 -22.26 -24.78
CA ASP A 274 12.71 -21.27 -25.63
C ASP A 274 12.47 -19.97 -24.88
N VAL A 275 11.95 -20.02 -23.65
CA VAL A 275 11.69 -18.81 -22.85
C VAL A 275 12.98 -18.04 -22.62
N LYS A 276 14.05 -18.71 -22.19
CA LYS A 276 15.38 -18.11 -21.97
C LYS A 276 15.92 -17.47 -23.25
N ASP A 277 15.91 -18.22 -24.35
CA ASP A 277 16.42 -17.76 -25.65
C ASP A 277 15.65 -16.54 -26.17
N LEU A 278 14.32 -16.62 -26.19
CA LEU A 278 13.44 -15.54 -26.64
C LEU A 278 13.56 -14.30 -25.75
N SER A 279 13.73 -14.46 -24.44
CA SER A 279 13.96 -13.34 -23.53
C SER A 279 15.29 -12.62 -23.79
N LEU A 280 16.39 -13.34 -24.02
CA LEU A 280 17.68 -12.74 -24.37
C LEU A 280 17.67 -12.07 -25.75
N ARG A 281 16.88 -12.59 -26.70
CA ARG A 281 16.63 -11.95 -28.00
C ARG A 281 15.81 -10.67 -27.87
N LEU A 282 14.73 -10.72 -27.09
CA LEU A 282 13.93 -9.53 -26.82
C LEU A 282 14.77 -8.47 -26.13
N ALA A 283 15.57 -8.84 -25.13
CA ALA A 283 16.48 -7.94 -24.44
C ALA A 283 17.44 -7.24 -25.41
N TYR A 284 18.04 -7.99 -26.35
CA TYR A 284 18.87 -7.44 -27.41
C TYR A 284 18.08 -6.44 -28.28
N GLY A 285 16.86 -6.80 -28.71
CA GLY A 285 16.03 -5.92 -29.52
C GLY A 285 15.68 -4.61 -28.81
N LEU A 286 15.32 -4.68 -27.52
CA LEU A 286 15.01 -3.52 -26.70
C LEU A 286 16.25 -2.59 -26.56
N GLN A 287 17.41 -3.15 -26.24
CA GLN A 287 18.63 -2.36 -26.04
C GLN A 287 19.26 -1.88 -27.35
N LYS A 288 19.53 -2.78 -28.28
CA LYS A 288 20.37 -2.52 -29.47
C LYS A 288 19.57 -2.01 -30.66
N THR A 289 18.28 -2.36 -30.78
CA THR A 289 17.44 -1.89 -31.89
C THR A 289 16.64 -0.65 -31.49
N LEU A 290 16.10 -0.59 -30.26
CA LEU A 290 15.29 0.53 -29.80
C LEU A 290 16.06 1.54 -28.93
N GLY A 291 17.28 1.21 -28.50
CA GLY A 291 18.11 2.12 -27.71
C GLY A 291 17.64 2.31 -26.26
N ILE A 292 16.83 1.40 -25.72
CA ILE A 292 16.35 1.46 -24.34
C ILE A 292 17.50 1.12 -23.39
N GLN A 293 17.67 1.91 -22.33
CA GLN A 293 18.81 1.81 -21.41
C GLN A 293 18.44 1.06 -20.13
N ARG A 294 19.44 0.47 -19.46
CA ARG A 294 19.29 -0.10 -18.12
C ARG A 294 18.68 0.94 -17.17
N GLY A 295 17.71 0.52 -16.37
CA GLY A 295 17.00 1.36 -15.40
C GLY A 295 15.77 2.09 -15.97
N ASP A 296 15.58 2.10 -17.29
CA ASP A 296 14.37 2.63 -17.92
C ASP A 296 13.14 1.79 -17.53
N THR A 297 11.98 2.44 -17.47
CA THR A 297 10.70 1.78 -17.25
C THR A 297 10.02 1.42 -18.57
N ILE A 298 9.58 0.18 -18.68
CA ILE A 298 8.73 -0.30 -19.77
C ILE A 298 7.42 -0.87 -19.22
N MET A 299 6.32 -0.43 -19.82
CA MET A 299 4.98 -0.90 -19.47
C MET A 299 4.64 -2.14 -20.28
N ILE A 300 3.99 -3.10 -19.63
CA ILE A 300 3.41 -4.26 -20.30
C ILE A 300 1.88 -4.20 -20.11
N PHE A 301 1.14 -4.05 -21.21
CA PHE A 301 -0.32 -3.89 -21.22
C PHE A 301 -0.97 -4.93 -22.13
N SER A 302 -1.24 -6.11 -21.57
CA SER A 302 -1.76 -7.27 -22.30
C SER A 302 -2.47 -8.21 -21.32
N PRO A 303 -3.52 -8.95 -21.76
CA PRO A 303 -4.04 -10.07 -21.00
C PRO A 303 -3.00 -11.18 -20.90
N ASN A 304 -3.29 -12.23 -20.12
CA ASN A 304 -2.43 -13.41 -20.09
C ASN A 304 -2.29 -13.99 -21.51
N SER A 305 -1.06 -14.30 -21.89
CA SER A 305 -0.73 -14.84 -23.22
C SER A 305 0.60 -15.59 -23.17
N LEU A 306 0.84 -16.46 -24.15
CA LEU A 306 2.06 -17.27 -24.21
C LEU A 306 3.34 -16.42 -24.31
N ILE A 307 3.28 -15.24 -24.94
CA ILE A 307 4.42 -14.33 -25.10
C ILE A 307 4.67 -13.45 -23.85
N TRP A 308 3.73 -13.39 -22.91
CA TRP A 308 3.84 -12.52 -21.75
C TRP A 308 5.02 -12.85 -20.81
N PRO A 309 5.31 -14.14 -20.48
CA PRO A 309 6.50 -14.50 -19.73
C PRO A 309 7.80 -14.04 -20.42
N VAL A 310 7.89 -14.22 -21.73
CA VAL A 310 9.05 -13.79 -22.54
C VAL A 310 9.20 -12.27 -22.50
N ALA A 311 8.09 -11.53 -22.62
CA ALA A 311 8.08 -10.07 -22.55
C ALA A 311 8.63 -9.56 -21.21
N MET A 312 8.11 -10.08 -20.10
CA MET A 312 8.57 -9.72 -18.76
C MET A 312 10.04 -10.08 -18.55
N LEU A 313 10.42 -11.33 -18.83
CA LEU A 313 11.79 -11.83 -18.60
C LEU A 313 12.81 -11.19 -19.56
N GLY A 314 12.40 -10.80 -20.77
CA GLY A 314 13.26 -10.06 -21.70
C GLY A 314 13.50 -8.62 -21.28
N CYS A 315 12.52 -7.97 -20.65
CA CYS A 315 12.72 -6.65 -20.04
C CYS A 315 13.69 -6.74 -18.85
N ILE A 316 13.53 -7.75 -18.00
CA ILE A 316 14.42 -8.01 -16.86
C ILE A 316 15.85 -8.31 -17.34
N ALA A 317 15.99 -9.15 -18.37
CA ALA A 317 17.29 -9.46 -18.95
C ALA A 317 17.99 -8.23 -19.59
N ALA A 318 17.22 -7.24 -20.05
CA ALA A 318 17.73 -5.95 -20.52
C ALA A 318 18.00 -4.93 -19.40
N GLY A 319 17.78 -5.30 -18.13
CA GLY A 319 17.96 -4.44 -16.97
C GLY A 319 16.91 -3.34 -16.82
N LEU A 320 15.69 -3.58 -17.32
CA LEU A 320 14.58 -2.63 -17.30
C LEU A 320 13.65 -2.84 -16.10
N LYS A 321 12.99 -1.76 -15.67
CA LYS A 321 11.89 -1.81 -14.71
C LYS A 321 10.60 -2.19 -15.45
N CYS A 322 9.97 -3.28 -15.05
CA CYS A 322 8.69 -3.69 -15.61
C CYS A 322 7.54 -2.98 -14.85
N SER A 323 6.65 -2.30 -15.58
CA SER A 323 5.42 -1.72 -15.06
C SER A 323 4.20 -2.44 -15.67
N PRO A 324 3.79 -3.60 -15.13
CA PRO A 324 2.64 -4.32 -15.68
C PRO A 324 1.35 -3.54 -15.41
N ALA A 325 0.52 -3.38 -16.44
CA ALA A 325 -0.74 -2.66 -16.37
C ALA A 325 -1.92 -3.62 -16.49
N ASN A 326 -2.98 -3.35 -15.72
CA ASN A 326 -4.20 -4.14 -15.76
C ASN A 326 -4.86 -4.02 -17.14
N SER A 327 -5.05 -5.15 -17.82
CA SER A 327 -5.63 -5.21 -19.17
C SER A 327 -7.05 -4.65 -19.28
N ALA A 328 -7.74 -4.46 -18.15
CA ALA A 328 -9.08 -3.87 -18.07
C ALA A 328 -9.08 -2.36 -17.77
N TYR A 329 -7.91 -1.71 -17.65
CA TYR A 329 -7.86 -0.28 -17.39
C TYR A 329 -8.52 0.57 -18.48
N THR A 330 -9.17 1.63 -18.03
CA THR A 330 -9.64 2.72 -18.88
C THR A 330 -8.45 3.56 -19.38
N PRO A 331 -8.62 4.36 -20.44
CA PRO A 331 -7.56 5.25 -20.92
C PRO A 331 -7.01 6.20 -19.85
N SER A 332 -7.85 6.69 -18.93
CA SER A 332 -7.43 7.59 -17.85
C SER A 332 -6.57 6.89 -16.80
N GLU A 333 -6.97 5.69 -16.37
CA GLU A 333 -6.20 4.89 -15.42
C GLU A 333 -4.85 4.46 -16.02
N LEU A 334 -4.83 4.10 -17.30
CA LEU A 334 -3.62 3.75 -18.01
C LEU A 334 -2.69 4.98 -18.18
N ALA A 335 -3.25 6.14 -18.52
CA ALA A 335 -2.50 7.40 -18.63
C ALA A 335 -1.84 7.78 -17.29
N HIS A 336 -2.56 7.61 -16.17
CA HIS A 336 -2.02 7.80 -14.82
C HIS A 336 -0.80 6.91 -14.59
N GLN A 337 -0.90 5.59 -14.85
CA GLN A 337 0.23 4.68 -14.66
C GLN A 337 1.40 4.98 -15.59
N ILE A 338 1.16 5.32 -16.87
CA ILE A 338 2.23 5.70 -17.81
C ILE A 338 2.99 6.92 -17.28
N SER A 339 2.26 7.95 -16.84
CA SER A 339 2.85 9.19 -16.32
C SER A 339 3.63 8.95 -15.03
N ASP A 340 3.02 8.27 -14.06
CA ASP A 340 3.59 8.07 -12.73
C ASP A 340 4.82 7.15 -12.78
N SER A 341 4.78 6.09 -13.60
CA SER A 341 5.92 5.16 -13.75
C SER A 341 7.04 5.68 -14.64
N GLY A 342 6.82 6.81 -15.34
CA GLY A 342 7.76 7.36 -16.31
C GLY A 342 7.98 6.44 -17.52
N SER A 343 7.02 5.57 -17.85
CA SER A 343 7.20 4.54 -18.87
C SER A 343 7.39 5.15 -20.27
N GLY A 344 8.61 5.02 -20.81
CA GLY A 344 8.95 5.53 -22.13
C GLY A 344 8.39 4.69 -23.27
N PHE A 345 8.30 3.38 -23.06
CA PHE A 345 7.87 2.39 -24.05
C PHE A 345 6.73 1.52 -23.50
N VAL A 346 5.93 0.95 -24.39
CA VAL A 346 4.80 0.08 -24.02
C VAL A 346 4.79 -1.15 -24.92
N LEU A 347 4.91 -2.33 -24.30
CA LEU A 347 4.57 -3.61 -24.90
C LEU A 347 3.06 -3.82 -24.75
N VAL A 348 2.30 -3.85 -25.85
CA VAL A 348 0.83 -3.88 -25.82
C VAL A 348 0.24 -5.05 -26.59
N HIS A 349 -0.77 -5.70 -26.04
CA HIS A 349 -1.56 -6.67 -26.81
C HIS A 349 -2.29 -5.97 -27.94
N PRO A 350 -2.35 -6.53 -29.16
CA PRO A 350 -3.02 -5.84 -30.26
C PRO A 350 -4.49 -5.48 -29.98
N ALA A 351 -5.22 -6.32 -29.22
CA ALA A 351 -6.60 -6.04 -28.81
C ALA A 351 -6.77 -4.83 -27.87
N LEU A 352 -5.69 -4.35 -27.25
CA LEU A 352 -5.71 -3.23 -26.30
C LEU A 352 -5.06 -1.96 -26.88
N LEU A 353 -4.64 -1.99 -28.15
CA LEU A 353 -3.96 -0.87 -28.80
C LEU A 353 -4.82 0.40 -28.80
N GLU A 354 -6.12 0.31 -29.07
CA GLU A 354 -7.00 1.47 -29.11
C GLU A 354 -7.07 2.18 -27.74
N THR A 355 -7.18 1.42 -26.65
CA THR A 355 -7.18 1.96 -25.28
C THR A 355 -5.88 2.67 -24.97
N LEU A 356 -4.74 2.09 -25.38
CA LEU A 356 -3.43 2.71 -25.23
C LEU A 356 -3.33 4.02 -26.02
N LEU A 357 -3.80 4.06 -27.27
CA LEU A 357 -3.75 5.27 -28.09
C LEU A 357 -4.55 6.40 -27.46
N LYS A 358 -5.74 6.12 -26.92
CA LYS A 358 -6.54 7.09 -26.17
C LYS A 358 -5.80 7.57 -24.91
N ALA A 359 -5.11 6.69 -24.19
CA ALA A 359 -4.31 7.08 -23.03
C ALA A 359 -3.14 8.01 -23.41
N LEU A 360 -2.44 7.70 -24.50
CA LEU A 360 -1.34 8.53 -25.02
C LEU A 360 -1.83 9.89 -25.55
N GLU A 361 -3.06 9.95 -26.09
CA GLU A 361 -3.71 11.21 -26.47
C GLU A 361 -4.02 12.08 -25.25
N LEU A 362 -4.53 11.50 -24.15
CA LEU A 362 -4.73 12.22 -22.89
C LEU A 362 -3.41 12.80 -22.33
N LEU A 363 -2.31 12.08 -22.53
CA LEU A 363 -0.95 12.53 -22.18
C LEU A 363 -0.33 13.48 -23.21
N LYS A 364 -1.05 13.83 -24.28
CA LYS A 364 -0.61 14.72 -25.36
C LYS A 364 0.69 14.25 -26.04
N VAL A 365 0.89 12.94 -26.15
CA VAL A 365 2.06 12.38 -26.84
C VAL A 365 1.91 12.57 -28.35
N ALA A 366 2.90 13.18 -28.99
CA ALA A 366 2.88 13.41 -30.43
C ALA A 366 2.80 12.09 -31.21
N ALA A 367 2.01 12.04 -32.29
CA ALA A 367 1.79 10.82 -33.07
C ALA A 367 3.10 10.18 -33.61
N ALA A 368 4.11 11.00 -33.92
CA ALA A 368 5.43 10.53 -34.33
C ALA A 368 6.17 9.76 -33.22
N ASP A 369 5.99 10.17 -31.96
CA ASP A 369 6.59 9.51 -30.81
C ASP A 369 5.80 8.27 -30.39
N VAL A 370 4.46 8.29 -30.52
CA VAL A 370 3.61 7.11 -30.29
C VAL A 370 4.11 5.90 -31.10
N ARG A 371 4.45 6.09 -32.38
CA ARG A 371 4.97 5.01 -33.23
C ARG A 371 6.33 4.44 -32.80
N LYS A 372 7.15 5.24 -32.11
CA LYS A 372 8.45 4.79 -31.56
C LYS A 372 8.30 4.07 -30.24
N ARG A 373 7.29 4.46 -29.44
CA ARG A 373 7.07 3.98 -28.07
C ARG A 373 6.27 2.69 -28.00
N VAL A 374 5.42 2.40 -28.98
CA VAL A 374 4.49 1.27 -28.95
C VAL A 374 5.05 0.06 -29.69
N ILE A 375 5.14 -1.07 -28.98
CA ILE A 375 5.54 -2.38 -29.52
C ILE A 375 4.36 -3.34 -29.33
N LEU A 376 3.91 -3.95 -30.43
CA LEU A 376 2.81 -4.92 -30.39
C LEU A 376 3.31 -6.30 -29.97
N MET A 377 2.72 -6.83 -28.90
CA MET A 377 2.91 -8.19 -28.40
C MET A 377 2.09 -9.17 -29.22
N ASN A 378 2.54 -9.44 -30.44
CA ASN A 378 2.01 -10.48 -31.29
C ASN A 378 3.11 -11.54 -31.47
N LEU A 379 2.74 -12.82 -31.46
CA LEU A 379 3.65 -13.94 -31.66
C LEU A 379 3.14 -14.79 -32.82
N ASP A 380 3.79 -14.69 -33.97
CA ASP A 380 3.50 -15.44 -35.20
C ASP A 380 2.06 -15.25 -35.76
N GLY A 381 1.36 -14.22 -35.29
CA GLY A 381 0.03 -13.85 -35.78
C GLY A 381 0.10 -12.75 -36.85
N PRO A 382 -0.91 -12.62 -37.72
CA PRO A 382 -0.97 -11.48 -38.64
C PRO A 382 -1.09 -10.17 -37.87
N THR A 383 -0.39 -9.12 -38.32
CA THR A 383 -0.56 -7.77 -37.75
C THR A 383 -2.02 -7.33 -37.90
N PRO A 384 -2.72 -6.97 -36.81
CA PRO A 384 -4.12 -6.58 -36.90
C PRO A 384 -4.33 -5.34 -37.76
N LYS A 385 -5.52 -5.24 -38.37
CA LYS A 385 -5.92 -4.06 -39.16
C LYS A 385 -5.81 -2.79 -38.32
N GLY A 386 -5.25 -1.73 -38.88
CA GLY A 386 -5.01 -0.46 -38.15
C GLY A 386 -3.74 -0.44 -37.29
N ALA A 387 -3.05 -1.58 -37.14
CA ALA A 387 -1.80 -1.67 -36.39
C ALA A 387 -0.54 -1.61 -37.29
N GLY A 388 -0.73 -1.29 -38.57
CA GLY A 388 0.35 -1.06 -39.53
C GLY A 388 1.16 0.20 -39.16
N GLY A 389 2.47 0.04 -39.02
CA GLY A 389 3.40 1.13 -38.69
C GLY A 389 3.89 1.16 -37.24
N TYR A 390 3.39 0.26 -36.37
CA TYR A 390 3.96 0.02 -35.04
C TYR A 390 5.01 -1.10 -35.10
N LYS A 391 5.99 -1.05 -34.19
CA LYS A 391 6.99 -2.11 -34.07
C LYS A 391 6.32 -3.40 -33.59
N GLN A 392 6.71 -4.53 -34.20
CA GLN A 392 6.23 -5.85 -33.79
C GLN A 392 7.26 -6.50 -32.88
N LEU A 393 6.83 -7.18 -31.83
CA LEU A 393 7.73 -7.90 -30.94
C LEU A 393 8.56 -8.94 -31.71
N ASP A 394 7.95 -9.66 -32.66
CA ASP A 394 8.66 -10.63 -33.52
C ASP A 394 9.85 -10.02 -34.28
N SER A 395 9.75 -8.75 -34.71
CA SER A 395 10.85 -8.06 -35.37
C SER A 395 12.04 -7.79 -34.45
N LEU A 396 11.80 -7.68 -33.14
CA LEU A 396 12.85 -7.55 -32.13
C LEU A 396 13.48 -8.91 -31.82
N LEU A 397 12.70 -9.99 -31.80
CA LEU A 397 13.19 -11.34 -31.52
C LEU A 397 14.20 -11.85 -32.57
N VAL A 398 14.11 -11.36 -33.80
CA VAL A 398 15.03 -11.74 -34.90
C VAL A 398 16.20 -10.77 -35.09
N SER A 399 16.26 -9.69 -34.30
CA SER A 399 17.28 -8.63 -34.48
C SER A 399 18.67 -9.00 -33.94
N GLY A 400 18.76 -10.00 -33.07
CA GLY A 400 19.97 -10.47 -32.43
C GLY A 400 19.66 -11.13 -31.09
N LYS A 401 20.70 -11.40 -30.29
CA LYS A 401 20.60 -12.04 -28.97
C LYS A 401 21.69 -11.52 -28.04
N LEU A 402 21.37 -11.25 -26.78
CA LEU A 402 22.38 -10.98 -25.75
C LEU A 402 23.09 -12.28 -25.36
N ASN A 403 24.41 -12.21 -25.16
CA ASN A 403 25.17 -13.37 -24.67
C ASN A 403 24.80 -13.72 -23.23
N GLU A 404 24.64 -12.70 -22.39
CA GLU A 404 24.24 -12.75 -20.99
C GLU A 404 23.29 -11.57 -20.72
N GLU A 405 22.45 -11.72 -19.69
CA GLU A 405 21.60 -10.66 -19.14
C GLU A 405 22.40 -9.52 -18.50
N GLU A 406 21.73 -8.39 -18.24
CA GLU A 406 22.25 -7.36 -17.35
C GLU A 406 22.44 -7.90 -15.91
N ASN A 407 23.59 -7.58 -15.33
CA ASN A 407 23.99 -8.08 -14.01
C ASN A 407 23.36 -7.27 -12.86
N PHE A 408 22.85 -7.98 -11.85
CA PHE A 408 22.32 -7.40 -10.60
C PHE A 408 22.83 -8.16 -9.36
N ASP A 409 24.02 -8.75 -9.42
CA ASP A 409 24.61 -9.46 -8.29
C ASP A 409 24.98 -8.54 -7.12
N GLY A 410 24.88 -9.08 -5.90
CA GLY A 410 25.19 -8.37 -4.66
C GLY A 410 24.23 -7.22 -4.38
N GLU A 411 24.76 -6.05 -4.06
CA GLU A 411 23.98 -4.86 -3.70
C GLU A 411 23.12 -4.32 -4.85
N LEU A 412 23.48 -4.64 -6.10
CA LEU A 412 22.66 -4.27 -7.27
C LEU A 412 21.31 -4.99 -7.27
N SER A 413 21.16 -6.09 -6.53
CA SER A 413 19.87 -6.78 -6.42
C SER A 413 18.81 -5.97 -5.67
N ASP A 414 19.18 -4.88 -4.97
CA ASP A 414 18.23 -3.97 -4.35
C ASP A 414 17.64 -2.95 -5.35
N GLU A 415 18.07 -2.97 -6.62
CA GLU A 415 17.46 -2.18 -7.68
C GLU A 415 16.04 -2.67 -8.01
N THR A 416 15.15 -1.71 -8.27
CA THR A 416 13.75 -1.95 -8.63
C THR A 416 13.66 -2.73 -9.94
N VAL A 417 12.92 -3.85 -9.95
CA VAL A 417 12.64 -4.68 -11.13
C VAL A 417 11.15 -4.64 -11.51
N TYR A 418 10.26 -4.48 -10.54
CA TYR A 418 8.82 -4.31 -10.78
C TYR A 418 8.26 -3.03 -10.19
N LEU A 419 7.30 -2.46 -10.92
CA LEU A 419 6.42 -1.37 -10.52
C LEU A 419 4.97 -1.86 -10.65
N CYS A 420 4.57 -2.78 -9.77
CA CYS A 420 3.17 -3.21 -9.71
C CYS A 420 2.31 -2.12 -9.08
N TYR A 421 1.19 -1.78 -9.72
CA TYR A 421 0.31 -0.74 -9.22
C TYR A 421 -0.75 -1.32 -8.26
N SER A 422 -0.72 -0.83 -7.01
CA SER A 422 -1.65 -1.20 -5.95
C SER A 422 -2.64 -0.07 -5.73
N SER A 423 -3.95 -0.39 -5.72
CA SER A 423 -5.00 0.60 -5.49
C SER A 423 -5.05 1.12 -4.05
N GLY A 424 -4.22 0.57 -3.14
CA GLY A 424 -4.21 0.95 -1.74
C GLY A 424 -5.60 0.91 -1.10
N THR A 425 -5.75 1.59 0.03
CA THR A 425 -7.02 1.69 0.77
C THR A 425 -7.68 3.06 0.66
N THR A 426 -7.00 4.06 0.07
CA THR A 426 -7.53 5.40 -0.28
C THR A 426 -6.69 6.02 -1.41
N GLY A 427 -7.31 6.54 -2.49
CA GLY A 427 -6.63 7.33 -3.55
C GLY A 427 -6.48 6.67 -4.93
N LEU A 428 -5.69 7.32 -5.80
CA LEU A 428 -5.21 6.77 -7.09
C LEU A 428 -4.22 5.62 -6.83
N SER A 429 -4.09 4.72 -7.81
CA SER A 429 -3.18 3.57 -7.68
C SER A 429 -1.73 4.04 -7.58
N LYS A 430 -0.95 3.40 -6.69
CA LYS A 430 0.46 3.73 -6.40
C LYS A 430 1.38 2.66 -6.97
N GLY A 431 2.49 3.06 -7.58
CA GLY A 431 3.54 2.13 -8.01
C GLY A 431 4.31 1.59 -6.81
N VAL A 432 4.33 0.27 -6.62
CA VAL A 432 5.10 -0.41 -5.57
C VAL A 432 6.47 -0.78 -6.13
N GLU A 433 7.53 -0.22 -5.58
CA GLU A 433 8.91 -0.54 -5.97
C GLU A 433 9.35 -1.87 -5.36
N THR A 434 9.39 -2.91 -6.19
CA THR A 434 9.86 -4.26 -5.82
C THR A 434 11.22 -4.51 -6.43
N SER A 435 12.22 -4.87 -5.61
CA SER A 435 13.59 -5.15 -6.08
C SER A 435 13.79 -6.59 -6.55
N HIS A 436 14.93 -6.85 -7.20
CA HIS A 436 15.35 -8.23 -7.52
C HIS A 436 15.49 -9.06 -6.24
N HIS A 437 16.06 -8.49 -5.18
CA HIS A 437 16.20 -9.15 -3.89
C HIS A 437 14.85 -9.46 -3.25
N ASN A 438 13.89 -8.52 -3.27
CA ASN A 438 12.54 -8.76 -2.75
C ASN A 438 11.83 -9.91 -3.49
N THR A 439 12.00 -9.95 -4.81
CA THR A 439 11.45 -10.99 -5.68
C THR A 439 12.08 -12.35 -5.38
N ASN A 440 13.41 -12.41 -5.33
CA ASN A 440 14.12 -13.65 -5.00
C ASN A 440 13.78 -14.16 -3.60
N ALA A 441 13.60 -13.25 -2.63
CA ALA A 441 13.18 -13.57 -1.28
C ALA A 441 11.82 -14.29 -1.28
N VAL A 442 10.79 -13.70 -1.87
CA VAL A 442 9.44 -14.31 -1.85
C VAL A 442 9.40 -15.68 -2.53
N ILE A 443 10.20 -15.87 -3.59
CA ILE A 443 10.28 -17.14 -4.33
C ILE A 443 10.97 -18.20 -3.46
N ALA A 444 12.10 -17.86 -2.82
CA ALA A 444 12.82 -18.77 -1.93
C ALA A 444 11.97 -19.16 -0.70
N MET A 445 11.34 -18.17 -0.06
CA MET A 445 10.48 -18.37 1.11
C MET A 445 9.24 -19.22 0.75
N SER A 446 8.63 -18.97 -0.40
CA SER A 446 7.48 -19.77 -0.87
C SER A 446 7.86 -21.21 -1.18
N ARG A 447 9.06 -21.44 -1.76
CA ARG A 447 9.57 -22.80 -2.03
C ARG A 447 9.78 -23.59 -0.75
N ALA A 448 10.27 -22.93 0.30
CA ALA A 448 10.48 -23.57 1.60
C ALA A 448 9.15 -23.87 2.33
N ALA A 449 8.15 -22.98 2.22
CA ALA A 449 6.85 -23.16 2.87
C ALA A 449 5.86 -24.07 2.10
N PHE A 450 6.09 -24.30 0.80
CA PHE A 450 5.22 -25.12 -0.04
C PHE A 450 6.01 -26.12 -0.91
N PRO A 451 6.72 -27.09 -0.31
CA PRO A 451 7.57 -28.06 -1.03
C PRO A 451 6.78 -29.11 -1.82
N GLU A 452 5.46 -29.25 -1.62
CA GLU A 452 4.66 -30.35 -2.18
C GLU A 452 4.32 -30.23 -3.68
N MET A 453 4.78 -29.16 -4.34
CA MET A 453 4.72 -28.98 -5.79
C MET A 453 5.98 -29.57 -6.44
N ILE A 454 5.78 -30.60 -7.27
CA ILE A 454 6.83 -31.53 -7.71
C ILE A 454 6.93 -31.56 -9.24
N GLN A 455 8.16 -31.42 -9.74
CA GLN A 455 8.50 -31.59 -11.15
C GLN A 455 8.04 -32.95 -11.71
N GLY A 456 7.56 -32.98 -12.95
CA GLY A 456 7.17 -34.21 -13.65
C GLY A 456 5.88 -34.86 -13.12
N ARG A 457 5.36 -34.36 -12.00
CA ARG A 457 4.07 -34.72 -11.44
C ARG A 457 3.05 -33.61 -11.64
N ASP A 458 3.44 -32.37 -11.34
CA ASP A 458 2.52 -31.25 -11.28
C ASP A 458 2.44 -30.44 -12.57
N VAL A 459 1.22 -29.95 -12.86
CA VAL A 459 0.91 -29.03 -13.95
C VAL A 459 0.00 -27.96 -13.38
N LEU A 460 0.40 -26.69 -13.52
CA LEU A 460 -0.30 -25.55 -12.96
C LEU A 460 -1.22 -24.91 -14.01
N LEU A 461 -2.44 -24.55 -13.64
CA LEU A 461 -3.31 -23.73 -14.48
C LEU A 461 -3.20 -22.25 -14.08
N GLY A 462 -2.68 -21.44 -14.99
CA GLY A 462 -2.50 -20.01 -14.84
C GLY A 462 -3.67 -19.19 -15.37
N ILE A 463 -4.65 -18.92 -14.50
CA ILE A 463 -5.81 -18.05 -14.82
C ILE A 463 -5.75 -16.67 -14.15
N LEU A 464 -4.88 -16.49 -13.15
CA LEU A 464 -4.78 -15.21 -12.45
C LEU A 464 -3.98 -14.21 -13.30
N PRO A 465 -4.30 -12.91 -13.24
CA PRO A 465 -3.68 -11.95 -14.14
C PRO A 465 -2.19 -11.79 -13.88
N PHE A 466 -1.37 -11.89 -14.92
CA PHE A 466 0.08 -11.74 -14.84
C PHE A 466 0.53 -10.30 -14.61
N PHE A 467 -0.33 -9.30 -14.86
CA PHE A 467 -0.03 -7.91 -14.51
C PHE A 467 -0.10 -7.64 -12.99
N HIS A 468 -0.65 -8.56 -12.21
CA HIS A 468 -0.68 -8.47 -10.76
C HIS A 468 0.49 -9.28 -10.17
N SER A 469 1.09 -8.80 -9.07
CA SER A 469 2.22 -9.45 -8.38
C SER A 469 1.98 -10.94 -8.12
N TYR A 470 0.76 -11.31 -7.72
CA TYR A 470 0.38 -12.72 -7.53
C TYR A 470 0.60 -13.56 -8.81
N GLY A 471 0.10 -13.12 -9.97
CA GLY A 471 0.31 -13.84 -11.22
C GLY A 471 1.76 -13.77 -11.71
N ALA A 472 2.38 -12.59 -11.66
CA ALA A 472 3.76 -12.39 -12.10
C ALA A 472 4.76 -13.29 -11.33
N MET A 473 4.58 -13.41 -10.01
CA MET A 473 5.51 -14.17 -9.16
C MET A 473 5.16 -15.66 -9.16
N HIS A 474 3.89 -16.01 -8.95
CA HIS A 474 3.51 -17.41 -8.72
C HIS A 474 3.07 -18.19 -9.95
N LEU A 475 2.75 -17.54 -11.07
CA LEU A 475 2.41 -18.21 -12.33
C LEU A 475 3.48 -18.08 -13.40
N ILE A 476 4.50 -17.24 -13.22
CA ILE A 476 5.63 -17.15 -14.15
C ILE A 476 6.92 -17.59 -13.48
N GLN A 477 7.32 -16.94 -12.39
CA GLN A 477 8.67 -17.12 -11.83
C GLN A 477 8.78 -18.36 -10.95
N TYR A 478 7.86 -18.53 -10.00
CA TYR A 478 7.88 -19.67 -9.07
C TYR A 478 7.88 -21.03 -9.78
N PRO A 479 7.00 -21.31 -10.76
CA PRO A 479 6.98 -22.60 -11.46
C PRO A 479 8.24 -22.85 -12.29
N LEU A 480 8.88 -21.78 -12.80
CA LEU A 480 10.18 -21.89 -13.45
C LEU A 480 11.24 -22.43 -12.48
N THR A 481 11.23 -22.06 -11.19
CA THR A 481 12.19 -22.61 -10.22
C THR A 481 12.00 -24.09 -9.85
N LEU A 482 10.85 -24.67 -10.22
CA LEU A 482 10.48 -26.05 -9.90
C LEU A 482 10.40 -26.96 -11.13
N ALA A 483 10.62 -26.42 -12.34
CA ALA A 483 10.35 -27.11 -13.60
C ALA A 483 8.92 -27.68 -13.70
N VAL A 484 7.96 -26.89 -13.20
CA VAL A 484 6.52 -27.19 -13.30
C VAL A 484 5.93 -26.38 -14.44
N PRO A 485 5.30 -27.01 -15.45
CA PRO A 485 4.69 -26.30 -16.56
C PRO A 485 3.42 -25.56 -16.13
N VAL A 486 3.19 -24.42 -16.77
CA VAL A 486 1.99 -23.59 -16.57
C VAL A 486 1.16 -23.54 -17.84
N VAL A 487 -0.07 -24.02 -17.75
CA VAL A 487 -1.08 -23.88 -18.80
C VAL A 487 -1.75 -22.52 -18.64
N ILE A 488 -1.53 -21.62 -19.59
CA ILE A 488 -1.96 -20.22 -19.55
C ILE A 488 -3.35 -20.08 -20.16
N SER A 489 -4.28 -19.52 -19.38
CA SER A 489 -5.56 -19.04 -19.90
C SER A 489 -5.58 -17.51 -19.91
N PRO A 490 -6.03 -16.85 -20.99
CA PRO A 490 -6.11 -15.39 -21.06
C PRO A 490 -6.96 -14.76 -19.95
N ALA A 491 -8.04 -15.44 -19.57
CA ALA A 491 -8.94 -15.06 -18.49
C ALA A 491 -9.66 -16.30 -17.93
N PHE A 492 -10.36 -16.13 -16.82
CA PHE A 492 -11.25 -17.17 -16.29
C PHE A 492 -12.52 -17.29 -17.14
N ASN A 493 -12.76 -18.49 -17.66
CA ASN A 493 -14.03 -18.90 -18.25
C ASN A 493 -14.38 -20.30 -17.70
N PRO A 494 -15.60 -20.54 -17.18
CA PRO A 494 -15.94 -21.82 -16.55
C PRO A 494 -15.73 -23.05 -17.44
N GLU A 495 -16.13 -22.99 -18.72
CA GLU A 495 -15.99 -24.11 -19.65
C GLU A 495 -14.51 -24.35 -19.99
N THR A 496 -13.78 -23.32 -20.38
CA THR A 496 -12.34 -23.44 -20.70
C THR A 496 -11.52 -23.90 -19.50
N PHE A 497 -11.86 -23.44 -18.28
CA PHE A 497 -11.20 -23.86 -17.05
C PHE A 497 -11.36 -25.38 -16.81
N CYS A 498 -12.60 -25.87 -16.86
CA CYS A 498 -12.88 -27.30 -16.65
C CYS A 498 -12.29 -28.16 -17.78
N ALA A 499 -12.41 -27.71 -19.03
CA ALA A 499 -11.84 -28.40 -20.19
C ALA A 499 -10.30 -28.48 -20.10
N SER A 500 -9.64 -27.41 -19.64
CA SER A 500 -8.18 -27.39 -19.48
C SER A 500 -7.71 -28.37 -18.41
N ILE A 501 -8.43 -28.48 -17.30
CA ILE A 501 -8.14 -29.46 -16.24
C ILE A 501 -8.09 -30.88 -16.82
N GLN A 502 -9.13 -31.27 -17.55
CA GLN A 502 -9.20 -32.59 -18.17
C GLN A 502 -8.14 -32.78 -19.26
N ARG A 503 -7.99 -31.81 -20.18
CA ARG A 503 -7.12 -31.90 -21.36
C ARG A 503 -5.64 -31.99 -20.98
N PHE A 504 -5.19 -31.14 -20.08
CA PHE A 504 -3.78 -31.02 -19.71
C PHE A 504 -3.43 -31.72 -18.41
N LYS A 505 -4.38 -32.45 -17.81
CA LYS A 505 -4.22 -33.15 -16.53
C LYS A 505 -3.66 -32.23 -15.45
N ILE A 506 -4.26 -31.05 -15.34
CA ILE A 506 -3.90 -30.03 -14.34
C ILE A 506 -3.99 -30.65 -12.95
N THR A 507 -2.93 -30.47 -12.16
CA THR A 507 -2.87 -30.95 -10.78
C THR A 507 -3.11 -29.86 -9.77
N CYS A 508 -2.86 -28.61 -10.13
CA CYS A 508 -3.09 -27.48 -9.26
C CYS A 508 -3.50 -26.23 -10.03
N ALA A 509 -4.25 -25.35 -9.37
CA ALA A 509 -4.57 -24.03 -9.90
C ALA A 509 -4.53 -23.00 -8.77
N LEU A 510 -4.01 -21.81 -9.07
CA LEU A 510 -4.16 -20.65 -8.20
C LEU A 510 -5.48 -19.98 -8.55
N VAL A 511 -6.34 -19.79 -7.55
CA VAL A 511 -7.72 -19.32 -7.72
C VAL A 511 -8.07 -18.24 -6.71
N VAL A 512 -9.23 -17.63 -6.93
CA VAL A 512 -9.87 -16.67 -6.03
C VAL A 512 -11.27 -17.18 -5.68
N PRO A 513 -11.90 -16.73 -4.57
CA PRO A 513 -13.18 -17.29 -4.12
C PRO A 513 -14.31 -17.36 -5.17
N PRO A 514 -14.48 -16.40 -6.10
CA PRO A 514 -15.47 -16.53 -7.17
C PRO A 514 -15.34 -17.78 -8.04
N VAL A 515 -14.12 -18.26 -8.28
CA VAL A 515 -13.87 -19.50 -9.02
C VAL A 515 -14.37 -20.71 -8.23
N LEU A 516 -14.16 -20.71 -6.91
CA LEU A 516 -14.66 -21.76 -6.03
C LEU A 516 -16.19 -21.79 -5.97
N VAL A 517 -16.86 -20.63 -6.02
CA VAL A 517 -18.32 -20.55 -6.14
C VAL A 517 -18.81 -21.23 -7.42
N VAL A 518 -18.14 -20.96 -8.54
CA VAL A 518 -18.44 -21.62 -9.83
C VAL A 518 -18.23 -23.14 -9.71
N LEU A 519 -17.13 -23.59 -9.13
CA LEU A 519 -16.87 -25.02 -8.94
C LEU A 519 -17.91 -25.70 -8.03
N ALA A 520 -18.39 -24.99 -7.01
CA ALA A 520 -19.42 -25.50 -6.11
C ALA A 520 -20.80 -25.65 -6.77
N SER A 521 -21.15 -24.81 -7.75
CA SER A 521 -22.55 -24.66 -8.19
C SER A 521 -22.82 -24.73 -9.70
N HIS A 522 -21.86 -24.40 -10.56
CA HIS A 522 -22.12 -24.26 -12.00
C HIS A 522 -22.24 -25.63 -12.69
N PRO A 523 -23.26 -25.90 -13.53
CA PRO A 523 -23.49 -27.22 -14.14
C PRO A 523 -22.35 -27.75 -15.02
N VAL A 524 -21.51 -26.87 -15.57
CA VAL A 524 -20.37 -27.24 -16.42
C VAL A 524 -19.41 -28.23 -15.77
N VAL A 525 -19.25 -28.16 -14.45
CA VAL A 525 -18.32 -29.01 -13.68
C VAL A 525 -18.67 -30.49 -13.87
N ASP A 526 -19.95 -30.80 -14.05
CA ASP A 526 -20.43 -32.18 -14.18
C ASP A 526 -20.11 -32.79 -15.56
N LYS A 527 -19.61 -31.99 -16.51
CA LYS A 527 -19.23 -32.44 -17.86
C LYS A 527 -17.78 -32.94 -17.96
N TYR A 528 -16.92 -32.58 -17.00
CA TYR A 528 -15.46 -32.78 -17.13
C TYR A 528 -14.89 -33.66 -16.02
N ASP A 529 -13.80 -34.35 -16.35
CA ASP A 529 -12.99 -35.15 -15.43
C ASP A 529 -12.01 -34.25 -14.64
N PHE A 530 -12.03 -34.37 -13.31
CA PHE A 530 -11.17 -33.61 -12.40
C PHE A 530 -10.13 -34.49 -11.70
N SER A 531 -10.04 -35.79 -12.02
CA SER A 531 -9.22 -36.77 -11.29
C SER A 531 -7.72 -36.44 -11.17
N SER A 532 -7.17 -35.57 -12.03
CA SER A 532 -5.79 -35.09 -11.91
C SER A 532 -5.60 -34.02 -10.83
N LEU A 533 -6.66 -33.30 -10.47
CA LEU A 533 -6.60 -32.12 -9.61
C LEU A 533 -6.37 -32.53 -8.15
N ARG A 534 -5.26 -32.06 -7.57
CA ARG A 534 -4.84 -32.31 -6.18
C ARG A 534 -5.23 -31.16 -5.25
N PHE A 535 -5.02 -29.93 -5.68
CA PHE A 535 -5.33 -28.77 -4.84
C PHE A 535 -5.67 -27.50 -5.62
N LEU A 536 -6.46 -26.64 -5.00
CA LEU A 536 -6.81 -25.32 -5.48
C LEU A 536 -6.32 -24.31 -4.45
N PHE A 537 -5.21 -23.64 -4.74
CA PHE A 537 -4.67 -22.64 -3.81
C PHE A 537 -5.48 -21.36 -3.93
N CYS A 538 -6.17 -20.97 -2.86
CA CYS A 538 -7.06 -19.82 -2.85
C CYS A 538 -6.44 -18.64 -2.09
N GLY A 539 -6.46 -17.44 -2.66
CA GLY A 539 -5.97 -16.24 -1.98
C GLY A 539 -6.81 -15.01 -2.27
N ALA A 540 -6.25 -13.85 -1.93
CA ALA A 540 -6.78 -12.49 -2.17
C ALA A 540 -8.06 -12.10 -1.42
N ALA A 541 -8.85 -13.05 -0.91
CA ALA A 541 -10.03 -12.76 -0.10
C ALA A 541 -10.34 -13.90 0.88
N PRO A 542 -11.02 -13.61 2.01
CA PRO A 542 -11.43 -14.62 2.98
C PRO A 542 -12.30 -15.72 2.34
N LEU A 543 -12.10 -16.97 2.78
CA LEU A 543 -12.86 -18.12 2.30
C LEU A 543 -13.58 -18.83 3.44
N ARG A 544 -14.82 -19.24 3.18
CA ARG A 544 -15.65 -19.96 4.16
C ARG A 544 -15.45 -21.47 4.14
N ALA A 545 -15.58 -22.07 5.31
CA ALA A 545 -15.52 -23.52 5.48
C ALA A 545 -16.61 -24.23 4.67
N GLU A 546 -17.82 -23.66 4.59
CA GLU A 546 -18.94 -24.24 3.84
C GLU A 546 -18.68 -24.27 2.33
N LEU A 547 -18.07 -23.21 1.78
CA LEU A 547 -17.73 -23.16 0.36
C LEU A 547 -16.63 -24.19 0.04
N ILE A 548 -15.61 -24.30 0.89
CA ILE A 548 -14.57 -25.33 0.76
C ILE A 548 -15.19 -26.73 0.80
N ALA A 549 -16.07 -26.99 1.77
CA ALA A 549 -16.76 -28.28 1.90
C ALA A 549 -17.61 -28.60 0.67
N SER A 550 -18.34 -27.61 0.14
CA SER A 550 -19.17 -27.76 -1.07
C SER A 550 -18.33 -28.11 -2.30
N VAL A 551 -17.23 -27.38 -2.53
CA VAL A 551 -16.29 -27.67 -3.62
C VAL A 551 -15.70 -29.06 -3.48
N ARG A 552 -15.19 -29.42 -2.29
CA ARG A 552 -14.60 -30.74 -2.04
C ARG A 552 -15.59 -31.87 -2.26
N SER A 553 -16.82 -31.72 -1.75
CA SER A 553 -17.88 -32.71 -1.93
C SER A 553 -18.22 -32.93 -3.41
N ARG A 554 -18.37 -31.84 -4.17
CA ARG A 554 -18.69 -31.91 -5.59
C ARG A 554 -17.57 -32.50 -6.42
N LEU A 555 -16.32 -32.06 -6.21
CA LEU A 555 -15.16 -32.56 -6.96
C LEU A 555 -14.83 -34.02 -6.62
N ARG A 556 -15.12 -34.47 -5.39
CA ARG A 556 -15.07 -35.90 -5.05
C ARG A 556 -16.04 -36.72 -5.91
N GLY A 557 -17.24 -36.19 -6.18
CA GLY A 557 -18.18 -36.78 -7.15
C GLY A 557 -17.67 -36.78 -8.60
N ARG A 558 -16.57 -36.06 -8.88
CA ARG A 558 -15.85 -36.02 -10.17
C ARG A 558 -14.49 -36.72 -10.13
N GLY A 559 -14.26 -37.58 -9.12
CA GLY A 559 -13.06 -38.40 -9.00
C GLY A 559 -11.84 -37.70 -8.42
N ALA A 560 -12.00 -36.50 -7.83
CA ALA A 560 -10.89 -35.71 -7.31
C ALA A 560 -11.00 -35.46 -5.80
N GLU A 561 -9.98 -35.86 -5.04
CA GLU A 561 -9.85 -35.45 -3.64
C GLU A 561 -9.02 -34.17 -3.55
N VAL A 562 -9.70 -33.03 -3.59
CA VAL A 562 -9.05 -31.72 -3.70
C VAL A 562 -8.85 -31.09 -2.32
N LEU A 563 -7.64 -30.58 -2.07
CA LEU A 563 -7.33 -29.69 -0.95
C LEU A 563 -7.46 -28.23 -1.36
N VAL A 564 -7.83 -27.35 -0.43
CA VAL A 564 -7.99 -25.91 -0.69
C VAL A 564 -7.12 -25.11 0.29
N PRO A 565 -5.78 -25.17 0.16
CA PRO A 565 -4.90 -24.33 0.97
C PRO A 565 -5.15 -22.85 0.67
N GLN A 566 -4.90 -22.00 1.67
CA GLN A 566 -5.09 -20.57 1.56
C GLN A 566 -3.77 -19.82 1.71
N GLY A 567 -3.76 -18.55 1.28
CA GLY A 567 -2.64 -17.65 1.54
C GLY A 567 -3.07 -16.20 1.55
N CYS A 568 -2.29 -15.38 2.25
CA CYS A 568 -2.41 -13.94 2.28
C CYS A 568 -1.19 -13.30 1.63
N GLY A 569 -1.42 -12.17 0.95
CA GLY A 569 -0.36 -11.39 0.35
C GLY A 569 -0.80 -9.99 -0.02
N LEU A 570 0.18 -9.10 -0.09
CA LEU A 570 0.04 -7.69 -0.49
C LEU A 570 1.11 -7.41 -1.54
N THR A 571 0.84 -6.53 -2.50
CA THR A 571 1.83 -6.18 -3.54
C THR A 571 3.14 -5.67 -2.92
N GLU A 572 3.02 -4.94 -1.81
CA GLU A 572 4.07 -4.39 -0.98
C GLU A 572 4.96 -5.45 -0.29
N MET A 573 4.60 -6.74 -0.36
CA MET A 573 5.32 -7.88 0.21
C MET A 573 5.78 -8.89 -0.85
N SER A 574 5.74 -8.49 -2.12
CA SER A 574 6.27 -9.22 -3.26
C SER A 574 5.68 -10.59 -3.68
N PRO A 575 4.45 -11.07 -3.39
CA PRO A 575 3.40 -10.55 -2.52
C PRO A 575 3.11 -11.39 -1.26
N THR A 576 3.60 -12.63 -1.15
CA THR A 576 3.08 -13.61 -0.17
C THR A 576 3.70 -13.42 1.21
N VAL A 577 2.86 -13.53 2.24
CA VAL A 577 3.26 -13.37 3.65
C VAL A 577 2.83 -14.53 4.53
N LEU A 578 1.61 -15.03 4.32
CA LEU A 578 1.02 -16.14 5.04
C LEU A 578 0.63 -17.23 4.05
N LEU A 579 0.89 -18.48 4.40
CA LEU A 579 0.59 -19.62 3.55
C LEU A 579 0.19 -20.84 4.37
N THR A 580 -0.89 -21.51 3.99
CA THR A 580 -1.29 -22.80 4.56
C THR A 580 -0.55 -23.92 3.84
N PRO A 581 0.37 -24.65 4.49
CA PRO A 581 1.06 -25.76 3.85
C PRO A 581 0.07 -26.88 3.50
N LEU A 582 0.36 -27.61 2.41
CA LEU A 582 -0.61 -28.53 1.82
C LEU A 582 -1.01 -29.65 2.81
N HIS A 583 -0.05 -30.20 3.54
CA HIS A 583 -0.28 -31.26 4.51
C HIS A 583 -1.15 -30.82 5.72
N ARG A 584 -1.28 -29.51 5.98
CA ARG A 584 -2.11 -28.95 7.06
C ARG A 584 -3.38 -28.25 6.56
N ALA A 585 -3.68 -28.34 5.26
CA ALA A 585 -4.77 -27.60 4.62
C ALA A 585 -6.17 -27.88 5.21
N THR A 586 -6.33 -28.98 5.96
CA THR A 586 -7.59 -29.36 6.62
C THR A 586 -7.62 -29.10 8.12
N GLU A 587 -6.52 -28.68 8.75
CA GLU A 587 -6.44 -28.47 10.21
C GLU A 587 -7.21 -27.22 10.65
N LYS A 588 -7.01 -26.10 9.94
CA LYS A 588 -7.57 -24.78 10.29
C LYS A 588 -8.26 -24.16 9.08
N ILE A 589 -9.40 -24.74 8.69
CA ILE A 589 -10.21 -24.25 7.57
C ILE A 589 -10.64 -22.80 7.84
N GLY A 590 -10.38 -21.90 6.89
CA GLY A 590 -10.65 -20.45 7.04
C GLY A 590 -9.43 -19.63 7.49
N SER A 591 -8.34 -20.26 7.97
CA SER A 591 -7.09 -19.56 8.25
C SER A 591 -6.36 -19.14 6.97
N ALA A 592 -5.65 -18.01 7.04
CA ALA A 592 -4.74 -17.52 6.01
C ALA A 592 -3.37 -18.23 6.03
N GLY A 593 -3.12 -19.12 6.99
CA GLY A 593 -1.92 -19.95 7.07
C GLY A 593 -0.90 -19.45 8.09
N GLU A 594 0.34 -19.87 7.88
CA GLU A 594 1.48 -19.62 8.75
C GLU A 594 2.42 -18.58 8.10
N LEU A 595 3.19 -17.88 8.94
CA LEU A 595 4.16 -16.88 8.49
C LEU A 595 5.29 -17.53 7.69
N LEU A 596 5.60 -16.99 6.51
CA LEU A 596 6.70 -17.48 5.67
C LEU A 596 8.07 -17.37 6.37
N PRO A 597 9.05 -18.22 5.99
CA PRO A 597 10.45 -18.13 6.49
C PRO A 597 11.03 -16.72 6.35
N ASN A 598 12.04 -16.36 7.15
CA ASN A 598 12.71 -15.05 7.12
C ASN A 598 11.82 -13.82 7.37
N LEU A 599 10.51 -14.00 7.65
CA LEU A 599 9.61 -12.93 8.07
C LEU A 599 9.43 -12.93 9.59
N GLU A 600 9.30 -11.71 10.11
CA GLU A 600 8.88 -11.42 11.46
C GLU A 600 7.53 -10.71 11.43
N ALA A 601 6.68 -10.99 12.40
CA ALA A 601 5.36 -10.37 12.54
C ALA A 601 5.13 -9.80 13.94
N ARG A 602 4.41 -8.69 14.01
CA ARG A 602 3.80 -8.14 15.22
C ARG A 602 2.31 -7.95 14.97
N LEU A 603 1.50 -8.12 16.02
CA LEU A 603 0.09 -7.77 15.99
C LEU A 603 -0.11 -6.54 16.88
N VAL A 604 -0.43 -5.40 16.28
CA VAL A 604 -0.44 -4.11 16.97
C VAL A 604 -1.88 -3.60 17.14
N GLY A 605 -2.25 -3.22 18.37
CA GLY A 605 -3.54 -2.66 18.71
C GLY A 605 -3.70 -1.20 18.27
N GLU A 606 -4.89 -0.64 18.47
CA GLU A 606 -5.14 0.78 18.15
C GLU A 606 -4.32 1.76 19.01
N ASP A 607 -3.91 1.33 20.21
CA ASP A 607 -3.03 2.05 21.13
C ASP A 607 -1.55 2.05 20.70
N GLY A 608 -1.21 1.33 19.63
CA GLY A 608 0.16 1.18 19.15
C GLY A 608 0.98 0.14 19.92
N LEU A 609 0.37 -0.59 20.86
CA LEU A 609 1.01 -1.66 21.64
C LEU A 609 0.73 -3.03 21.02
N ASP A 610 1.59 -4.01 21.31
CA ASP A 610 1.36 -5.37 20.83
C ASP A 610 0.19 -6.01 21.59
N VAL A 611 -0.72 -6.66 20.86
CA VAL A 611 -1.84 -7.37 21.46
C VAL A 611 -1.43 -8.78 21.94
N GLU A 612 -2.12 -9.27 22.97
CA GLU A 612 -1.95 -10.63 23.46
C GLU A 612 -2.31 -11.69 22.39
N LEU A 613 -1.74 -12.88 22.52
CA LEU A 613 -2.04 -14.01 21.63
C LEU A 613 -3.56 -14.29 21.58
N GLY A 614 -4.09 -14.45 20.37
CA GLY A 614 -5.51 -14.67 20.12
C GLY A 614 -6.36 -13.40 20.08
N GLN A 615 -5.81 -12.23 20.43
CA GLN A 615 -6.50 -10.96 20.26
C GLN A 615 -6.28 -10.38 18.86
N PRO A 616 -7.25 -9.62 18.33
CA PRO A 616 -7.12 -8.97 17.03
C PRO A 616 -6.15 -7.80 17.09
N GLY A 617 -5.23 -7.73 16.14
CA GLY A 617 -4.31 -6.60 15.96
C GLY A 617 -3.95 -6.42 14.48
N GLU A 618 -3.49 -5.22 14.13
CA GLU A 618 -2.94 -4.94 12.80
C GLU A 618 -1.66 -5.75 12.60
N LEU A 619 -1.60 -6.50 11.50
CA LEU A 619 -0.43 -7.28 11.12
C LEU A 619 0.67 -6.34 10.63
N TRP A 620 1.75 -6.25 11.39
CA TRP A 620 2.97 -5.55 11.01
C TRP A 620 4.03 -6.58 10.65
N LEU A 621 4.72 -6.37 9.54
CA LEU A 621 5.67 -7.33 8.99
C LEU A 621 7.05 -6.72 8.80
N ARG A 622 8.09 -7.51 9.03
CA ARG A 622 9.46 -7.15 8.69
C ARG A 622 10.15 -8.34 8.03
N GLY A 623 10.92 -8.07 6.99
CA GLY A 623 11.67 -9.10 6.29
C GLY A 623 12.07 -8.70 4.87
N PRO A 624 12.76 -9.61 4.16
CA PRO A 624 13.45 -9.31 2.91
C PRO A 624 12.51 -9.14 1.70
N SER A 625 11.23 -9.52 1.80
CA SER A 625 10.24 -9.32 0.73
C SER A 625 9.45 -8.01 0.82
N VAL A 626 9.68 -7.20 1.88
CA VAL A 626 9.07 -5.88 2.01
C VAL A 626 9.56 -4.98 0.88
N MET A 627 8.64 -4.28 0.21
CA MET A 627 8.94 -3.34 -0.86
C MET A 627 9.98 -2.30 -0.44
N LYS A 628 10.66 -1.72 -1.43
CA LYS A 628 11.52 -0.55 -1.20
C LYS A 628 10.72 0.69 -0.81
N GLY A 629 9.53 0.84 -1.38
CA GLY A 629 8.63 1.97 -1.11
C GLY A 629 7.61 2.18 -2.24
N TYR A 630 6.82 3.24 -2.11
CA TYR A 630 5.95 3.71 -3.19
C TYR A 630 6.68 4.70 -4.10
N LEU A 631 6.65 4.44 -5.39
CA LEU A 631 7.25 5.26 -6.43
C LEU A 631 6.74 6.71 -6.34
N ASN A 632 7.67 7.67 -6.36
CA ASN A 632 7.38 9.10 -6.30
C ASN A 632 6.49 9.52 -5.11
N ASN A 633 6.40 8.70 -4.05
CA ASN A 633 5.52 8.94 -2.91
C ASN A 633 6.19 8.60 -1.57
N PRO A 634 7.18 9.41 -1.15
CA PRO A 634 7.91 9.19 0.09
C PRO A 634 6.99 9.32 1.33
N THR A 635 5.95 10.15 1.26
CA THR A 635 4.96 10.29 2.34
C THR A 635 4.16 9.01 2.55
N ALA A 636 3.62 8.40 1.48
CA ALA A 636 2.93 7.12 1.59
C ALA A 636 3.87 6.02 2.09
N THR A 637 5.16 6.08 1.73
CA THR A 637 6.17 5.12 2.17
C THR A 637 6.41 5.23 3.68
N ARG A 638 6.67 6.44 4.20
CA ARG A 638 6.84 6.68 5.65
C ARG A 638 5.59 6.33 6.46
N ASN A 639 4.41 6.53 5.90
CA ASN A 639 3.16 6.18 6.58
C ASN A 639 2.95 4.65 6.66
N ALA A 640 3.48 3.92 5.68
CA ALA A 640 3.35 2.46 5.59
C ALA A 640 4.50 1.70 6.28
N ILE A 641 5.68 2.29 6.41
CA ILE A 641 6.86 1.66 7.01
C ILE A 641 7.32 2.49 8.20
N THR A 642 7.35 1.90 9.39
CA THR A 642 7.82 2.57 10.61
C THR A 642 9.32 2.86 10.56
N PRO A 643 9.83 3.81 11.38
CA PRO A 643 11.26 4.10 11.45
C PRO A 643 12.13 2.89 11.82
N ASP A 644 11.60 1.93 12.57
CA ASP A 644 12.26 0.67 12.96
C ASP A 644 12.02 -0.49 11.97
N GLY A 645 11.44 -0.20 10.80
CA GLY A 645 11.40 -1.10 9.64
C GLY A 645 10.19 -2.05 9.58
N TRP A 646 9.11 -1.79 10.32
CA TRP A 646 7.87 -2.57 10.21
C TRP A 646 6.97 -2.01 9.13
N PHE A 647 6.60 -2.86 8.18
CA PHE A 647 5.56 -2.59 7.21
C PHE A 647 4.17 -2.86 7.82
N LYS A 648 3.33 -1.83 7.84
CA LYS A 648 1.95 -1.87 8.31
C LYS A 648 1.04 -2.34 7.18
N THR A 649 0.51 -3.55 7.29
CA THR A 649 -0.31 -4.14 6.22
C THR A 649 -1.68 -3.48 6.09
N GLY A 650 -2.21 -2.91 7.16
CA GLY A 650 -3.61 -2.51 7.27
C GLY A 650 -4.58 -3.69 7.37
N ASP A 651 -4.11 -4.94 7.49
CA ASP A 651 -4.93 -6.12 7.74
C ASP A 651 -4.98 -6.39 9.26
N VAL A 652 -6.18 -6.53 9.81
CA VAL A 652 -6.39 -6.95 11.20
C VAL A 652 -6.50 -8.46 11.22
N VAL A 653 -5.67 -9.10 12.03
CA VAL A 653 -5.59 -10.56 12.12
C VAL A 653 -5.59 -11.01 13.57
N ILE A 654 -5.99 -12.26 13.79
CA ILE A 654 -5.72 -12.99 15.03
C ILE A 654 -4.68 -14.07 14.74
N ARG A 655 -3.80 -14.34 15.71
CA ARG A 655 -2.86 -15.47 15.68
C ARG A 655 -3.23 -16.47 16.76
N ASP A 656 -3.36 -17.73 16.42
CA ASP A 656 -3.60 -18.79 17.39
C ASP A 656 -2.29 -19.37 17.97
N LYS A 657 -2.44 -20.22 18.99
CA LYS A 657 -1.31 -20.88 19.66
C LYS A 657 -0.52 -21.83 18.74
N ASP A 658 -1.13 -22.31 17.67
CA ASP A 658 -0.54 -23.26 16.72
C ASP A 658 0.21 -22.52 15.58
N GLY A 659 0.24 -21.19 15.62
CA GLY A 659 0.97 -20.34 14.68
C GLY A 659 0.17 -19.90 13.45
N PHE A 660 -1.13 -20.21 13.40
CA PHE A 660 -1.98 -19.83 12.30
C PHE A 660 -2.54 -18.42 12.47
N TYR A 661 -2.58 -17.70 11.36
CA TYR A 661 -3.17 -16.38 11.27
C TYR A 661 -4.54 -16.45 10.60
N THR A 662 -5.51 -15.71 11.11
CA THR A 662 -6.83 -15.57 10.49
C THR A 662 -7.10 -14.09 10.27
N ILE A 663 -7.41 -13.72 9.02
CA ILE A 663 -7.74 -12.34 8.65
C ILE A 663 -9.15 -12.04 9.13
N ILE A 664 -9.28 -11.00 9.95
CA ILE A 664 -10.57 -10.52 10.47
C ILE A 664 -11.14 -9.47 9.52
N ASP A 665 -10.38 -8.41 9.22
CA ASP A 665 -10.78 -7.37 8.27
C ASP A 665 -9.61 -6.48 7.86
N ARG A 666 -9.86 -5.38 7.13
CA ARG A 666 -8.91 -4.31 6.87
C ARG A 666 -9.22 -3.07 7.70
N LEU A 667 -8.19 -2.47 8.29
CA LEU A 667 -8.29 -1.34 9.21
C LEU A 667 -9.10 -0.16 8.64
N LYS A 668 -8.91 0.16 7.35
CA LYS A 668 -9.65 1.24 6.66
C LYS A 668 -11.05 0.85 6.17
N GLU A 669 -11.40 -0.43 6.26
CA GLU A 669 -12.71 -0.96 5.88
C GLU A 669 -13.59 -1.20 7.11
N LEU A 670 -13.01 -1.32 8.30
CA LEU A 670 -13.72 -1.40 9.58
C LEU A 670 -14.71 -0.25 9.74
N ILE A 671 -15.96 -0.60 9.98
CA ILE A 671 -17.04 0.35 10.18
C ILE A 671 -17.04 0.79 11.64
N LYS A 672 -17.00 2.09 11.91
CA LYS A 672 -16.96 2.63 13.27
C LYS A 672 -18.35 3.00 13.76
N TYR A 673 -19.05 2.05 14.39
CA TYR A 673 -20.38 2.27 14.98
C TYR A 673 -20.30 2.52 16.50
N LYS A 674 -20.49 3.78 16.93
CA LYS A 674 -20.48 4.24 18.33
C LYS A 674 -19.25 3.76 19.11
N GLY A 675 -18.08 3.88 18.49
CA GLY A 675 -16.80 3.41 19.04
C GLY A 675 -16.57 1.90 18.92
N SER A 676 -17.55 1.11 18.49
CA SER A 676 -17.36 -0.31 18.17
C SER A 676 -16.91 -0.47 16.73
N GLN A 677 -15.84 -1.24 16.52
CA GLN A 677 -15.44 -1.65 15.18
C GLN A 677 -16.34 -2.79 14.69
N VAL A 678 -16.90 -2.62 13.50
CA VAL A 678 -17.73 -3.61 12.81
C VAL A 678 -17.01 -4.01 11.53
N PRO A 679 -16.44 -5.21 11.48
CA PRO A 679 -15.89 -5.78 10.24
C PRO A 679 -16.97 -5.92 9.15
N PRO A 680 -16.89 -5.22 7.99
CA PRO A 680 -17.76 -5.53 6.87
C PRO A 680 -17.75 -7.00 6.47
N ALA A 681 -16.58 -7.65 6.53
CA ALA A 681 -16.42 -9.04 6.12
C ALA A 681 -17.29 -9.99 6.97
N ASP A 682 -17.44 -9.72 8.27
CA ASP A 682 -18.33 -10.48 9.15
C ASP A 682 -19.78 -10.40 8.69
N LEU A 683 -20.24 -9.19 8.33
CA LEU A 683 -21.62 -8.96 7.88
C LEU A 683 -21.87 -9.56 6.50
N GLU A 684 -20.93 -9.41 5.59
CA GLU A 684 -20.95 -10.07 4.28
C GLU A 684 -21.01 -11.59 4.44
N ASN A 685 -20.28 -12.13 5.41
CA ASN A 685 -20.27 -13.54 5.71
C ASN A 685 -21.62 -14.07 6.17
N VAL A 686 -22.29 -13.33 7.06
CA VAL A 686 -23.63 -13.70 7.51
C VAL A 686 -24.66 -13.51 6.39
N LEU A 687 -24.61 -12.41 5.63
CA LEU A 687 -25.55 -12.15 4.51
C LEU A 687 -25.51 -13.25 3.46
N LEU A 688 -24.32 -13.69 3.09
CA LEU A 688 -24.12 -14.74 2.09
C LEU A 688 -24.48 -16.16 2.61
N SER A 689 -24.87 -16.31 3.87
CA SER A 689 -25.51 -17.54 4.37
C SER A 689 -27.03 -17.55 4.15
N HIS A 690 -27.61 -16.43 3.70
CA HIS A 690 -29.02 -16.36 3.32
C HIS A 690 -29.26 -17.16 2.03
N PRO A 691 -30.28 -18.04 1.96
CA PRO A 691 -30.49 -18.93 0.81
C PRO A 691 -30.64 -18.18 -0.52
N ASP A 692 -31.27 -17.01 -0.48
CA ASP A 692 -31.60 -16.20 -1.65
C ASP A 692 -30.53 -15.16 -2.04
N ILE A 693 -29.41 -15.05 -1.31
CA ILE A 693 -28.33 -14.09 -1.61
C ILE A 693 -27.14 -14.84 -2.24
N ILE A 694 -26.62 -14.33 -3.36
CA ILE A 694 -25.48 -14.92 -4.07
C ILE A 694 -24.20 -14.07 -4.00
N ASP A 695 -24.35 -12.77 -3.75
CA ASP A 695 -23.21 -11.86 -3.55
C ASP A 695 -23.61 -10.72 -2.58
N ALA A 696 -22.64 -10.19 -1.83
CA ALA A 696 -22.88 -9.11 -0.87
C ALA A 696 -21.64 -8.22 -0.69
N GLY A 697 -21.86 -6.94 -0.43
CA GLY A 697 -20.83 -5.98 -0.04
C GLY A 697 -21.35 -5.00 1.00
N VAL A 698 -20.60 -4.81 2.08
CA VAL A 698 -21.01 -3.98 3.23
C VAL A 698 -20.10 -2.76 3.38
N ILE A 699 -20.68 -1.60 3.66
CA ILE A 699 -19.92 -0.37 3.89
C ILE A 699 -20.45 0.37 5.11
N GLY A 700 -19.63 1.24 5.69
CA GLY A 700 -20.09 2.25 6.63
C GLY A 700 -20.62 3.45 5.86
N ILE A 701 -21.79 3.94 6.24
CA ILE A 701 -22.29 5.25 5.83
C ILE A 701 -22.23 6.21 7.02
N GLU A 702 -21.74 7.42 6.83
CA GLU A 702 -21.68 8.41 7.91
C GLU A 702 -23.09 8.87 8.31
N SER A 703 -23.36 8.88 9.61
CA SER A 703 -24.52 9.51 10.22
C SER A 703 -24.04 10.75 10.97
N VAL A 704 -24.25 11.92 10.36
CA VAL A 704 -23.90 13.22 10.95
C VAL A 704 -24.62 13.45 12.28
N GLU A 705 -25.91 13.09 12.35
CA GLU A 705 -26.73 13.23 13.56
C GLU A 705 -26.18 12.41 14.74
N GLN A 706 -25.68 11.20 14.47
CA GLN A 706 -25.20 10.29 15.50
C GLN A 706 -23.67 10.31 15.66
N ALA A 707 -22.96 11.16 14.90
CA ALA A 707 -21.50 11.22 14.84
C ALA A 707 -20.83 9.83 14.74
N THR A 708 -21.37 8.96 13.88
CA THR A 708 -20.96 7.55 13.77
C THR A 708 -21.17 7.01 12.37
N GLU A 709 -20.55 5.87 12.03
CA GLU A 709 -20.89 5.13 10.81
C GLU A 709 -21.98 4.09 11.06
N LEU A 710 -22.96 3.98 10.16
CA LEU A 710 -24.00 2.97 10.15
C LEU A 710 -23.65 1.88 9.13
N PRO A 711 -23.62 0.59 9.51
CA PRO A 711 -23.42 -0.48 8.53
C PRO A 711 -24.56 -0.54 7.50
N ARG A 712 -24.23 -0.50 6.21
CA ARG A 712 -25.14 -0.65 5.07
C ARG A 712 -24.70 -1.82 4.21
N ALA A 713 -25.65 -2.63 3.74
CA ALA A 713 -25.36 -3.74 2.83
C ALA A 713 -25.90 -3.49 1.43
N TYR A 714 -25.12 -3.90 0.44
CA TYR A 714 -25.53 -4.13 -0.94
C TYR A 714 -25.55 -5.62 -1.20
N ILE A 715 -26.63 -6.14 -1.79
CA ILE A 715 -26.84 -7.58 -1.98
C ILE A 715 -27.27 -7.90 -3.40
N VAL A 716 -26.91 -9.09 -3.89
CA VAL A 716 -27.34 -9.64 -5.17
C VAL A 716 -28.20 -10.86 -4.92
N HIS A 717 -29.42 -10.84 -5.45
CA HIS A 717 -30.36 -11.95 -5.32
C HIS A 717 -29.99 -13.11 -6.26
N ARG A 718 -30.14 -14.35 -5.79
CA ARG A 718 -29.79 -15.56 -6.55
C ARG A 718 -30.53 -15.68 -7.89
N ALA A 719 -31.77 -15.21 -7.96
CA ALA A 719 -32.56 -15.22 -9.19
C ALA A 719 -32.31 -14.00 -10.11
N GLY A 720 -31.37 -13.11 -9.76
CA GLY A 720 -31.06 -11.88 -10.49
C GLY A 720 -31.93 -10.68 -10.07
N TYR A 721 -31.52 -9.48 -10.46
CA TYR A 721 -32.17 -8.22 -10.07
C TYR A 721 -33.61 -8.10 -10.61
N ASP A 722 -33.83 -8.50 -11.85
CA ASP A 722 -35.13 -8.43 -12.53
C ASP A 722 -36.14 -9.51 -12.07
N SER A 723 -35.75 -10.37 -11.13
CA SER A 723 -36.65 -11.40 -10.58
C SER A 723 -37.80 -10.83 -9.74
N PHE A 724 -37.74 -9.54 -9.37
CA PHE A 724 -38.77 -8.87 -8.61
C PHE A 724 -39.72 -8.07 -9.52
N SER A 725 -41.02 -8.36 -9.45
CA SER A 725 -42.03 -7.74 -10.32
C SER A 725 -42.36 -6.27 -10.02
N SER A 726 -41.88 -5.71 -8.90
CA SER A 726 -42.13 -4.31 -8.51
C SER A 726 -41.11 -3.77 -7.51
N SER A 727 -41.07 -2.45 -7.34
CA SER A 727 -40.26 -1.75 -6.30
C SER A 727 -40.63 -2.19 -4.88
N GLU A 728 -41.92 -2.38 -4.61
CA GLU A 728 -42.40 -2.69 -3.26
C GLU A 728 -41.93 -4.08 -2.82
N LYS A 729 -41.92 -5.05 -3.75
CA LYS A 729 -41.40 -6.40 -3.46
C LYS A 729 -39.89 -6.41 -3.21
N ARG A 730 -39.14 -5.55 -3.93
CA ARG A 730 -37.70 -5.36 -3.67
C ARG A 730 -37.47 -4.81 -2.27
N HIS A 731 -38.19 -3.75 -1.92
CA HIS A 731 -38.06 -3.11 -0.60
C HIS A 731 -38.50 -4.02 0.55
N ALA A 732 -39.54 -4.84 0.33
CA ALA A 732 -39.95 -5.87 1.28
C ALA A 732 -38.86 -6.93 1.49
N PHE A 733 -38.18 -7.35 0.42
CA PHE A 733 -37.05 -8.27 0.52
C PHE A 733 -35.85 -7.65 1.25
N GLU A 734 -35.45 -6.42 0.90
CA GLU A 734 -34.39 -5.66 1.56
C GLU A 734 -34.65 -5.53 3.08
N SER A 735 -35.85 -5.10 3.44
CA SER A 735 -36.29 -4.99 4.84
C SER A 735 -36.30 -6.35 5.53
N GLY A 736 -36.74 -7.40 4.84
CA GLY A 736 -36.72 -8.77 5.31
C GLY A 736 -35.31 -9.27 5.64
N VAL A 737 -34.33 -8.99 4.76
CA VAL A 737 -32.91 -9.31 4.99
C VAL A 737 -32.36 -8.50 6.17
N GLN A 738 -32.71 -7.22 6.27
CA GLN A 738 -32.30 -6.35 7.38
C GLN A 738 -32.82 -6.86 8.74
N SER A 739 -34.04 -7.39 8.81
CA SER A 739 -34.58 -8.03 10.01
C SER A 739 -33.95 -9.40 10.25
N TRP A 740 -33.75 -10.19 9.19
CA TRP A 740 -33.20 -11.54 9.26
C TRP A 740 -31.80 -11.58 9.87
N ILE A 741 -30.93 -10.60 9.55
CA ILE A 741 -29.56 -10.58 10.06
C ILE A 741 -29.48 -10.25 11.56
N GLN A 742 -30.46 -9.52 12.11
CA GLN A 742 -30.43 -9.07 13.51
C GLN A 742 -30.41 -10.23 14.52
N GLY A 743 -31.04 -11.36 14.18
CA GLY A 743 -31.01 -12.57 15.00
C GLY A 743 -29.70 -13.36 14.94
N ARG A 744 -28.71 -12.91 14.15
CA ARG A 744 -27.46 -13.65 13.84
C ARG A 744 -26.19 -12.88 14.18
N VAL A 745 -26.30 -11.59 14.50
CA VAL A 745 -25.15 -10.72 14.80
C VAL A 745 -25.41 -9.89 16.05
N ALA A 746 -24.34 -9.43 16.68
CA ALA A 746 -24.42 -8.53 17.84
C ALA A 746 -25.09 -7.19 17.47
N LYS A 747 -25.74 -6.55 18.45
CA LYS A 747 -26.52 -5.31 18.26
C LYS A 747 -25.73 -4.20 17.54
N HIS A 748 -24.46 -4.00 17.87
CA HIS A 748 -23.63 -2.96 17.24
C HIS A 748 -23.37 -3.24 15.74
N LYS A 749 -23.53 -4.48 15.27
CA LYS A 749 -23.36 -4.87 13.86
C LYS A 749 -24.64 -4.78 13.00
N TYR A 750 -25.79 -4.38 13.55
CA TYR A 750 -27.01 -4.29 12.74
C TYR A 750 -26.85 -3.35 11.55
N LEU A 751 -27.45 -3.73 10.41
CA LEU A 751 -27.45 -2.99 9.16
C LEU A 751 -28.32 -1.73 9.23
N ARG A 752 -27.94 -0.77 10.06
CA ARG A 752 -28.70 0.48 10.33
C ARG A 752 -28.68 1.44 9.16
N GLY A 753 -27.70 1.34 8.28
CA GLY A 753 -27.63 2.11 7.04
C GLY A 753 -28.50 1.53 5.92
N GLY A 754 -29.23 0.45 6.20
CA GLY A 754 -30.15 -0.20 5.27
C GLY A 754 -29.54 -1.37 4.50
N VAL A 755 -30.38 -1.98 3.67
CA VAL A 755 -30.01 -3.02 2.72
C VAL A 755 -30.51 -2.59 1.35
N THR A 756 -29.69 -2.75 0.32
CA THR A 756 -30.03 -2.38 -1.05
C THR A 756 -29.71 -3.50 -2.01
N LEU A 757 -30.69 -3.88 -2.83
CA LEU A 757 -30.52 -4.86 -3.90
C LEU A 757 -29.83 -4.20 -5.10
N ILE A 758 -28.80 -4.84 -5.65
CA ILE A 758 -28.12 -4.40 -6.88
C ILE A 758 -27.88 -5.57 -7.84
N GLU A 759 -27.58 -5.26 -9.10
CA GLU A 759 -27.33 -6.25 -10.14
C GLU A 759 -26.06 -7.06 -9.91
N SER A 760 -24.98 -6.40 -9.48
CA SER A 760 -23.69 -7.03 -9.19
C SER A 760 -22.88 -6.21 -8.19
N ILE A 761 -22.07 -6.89 -7.37
CA ILE A 761 -21.13 -6.21 -6.48
C ILE A 761 -19.90 -5.76 -7.29
N PRO A 762 -19.50 -4.48 -7.25
CA PRO A 762 -18.33 -4.01 -7.97
C PRO A 762 -17.06 -4.63 -7.35
N LYS A 763 -16.29 -5.36 -8.16
CA LYS A 763 -15.07 -6.08 -7.73
C LYS A 763 -13.90 -5.82 -8.68
N SER A 764 -12.68 -5.86 -8.16
CA SER A 764 -11.46 -5.88 -8.97
C SER A 764 -11.32 -7.19 -9.75
N PRO A 765 -10.44 -7.28 -10.76
CA PRO A 765 -10.12 -8.55 -11.42
C PRO A 765 -9.59 -9.64 -10.47
N SER A 766 -9.01 -9.26 -9.33
CA SER A 766 -8.59 -10.18 -8.27
C SER A 766 -9.73 -10.62 -7.34
N GLY A 767 -10.97 -10.18 -7.59
CA GLY A 767 -12.16 -10.55 -6.83
C GLY A 767 -12.41 -9.71 -5.57
N LYS A 768 -11.61 -8.67 -5.31
CA LYS A 768 -11.73 -7.78 -4.13
C LYS A 768 -12.86 -6.76 -4.33
N ILE A 769 -13.74 -6.60 -3.33
CA ILE A 769 -14.85 -5.63 -3.37
C ILE A 769 -14.29 -4.21 -3.47
N LEU A 770 -14.78 -3.45 -4.45
CA LEU A 770 -14.45 -2.05 -4.65
C LEU A 770 -15.36 -1.17 -3.79
N ARG A 771 -15.13 -1.16 -2.47
CA ARG A 771 -15.96 -0.43 -1.48
C ARG A 771 -16.10 1.07 -1.79
N ARG A 772 -15.12 1.67 -2.48
CA ARG A 772 -15.20 3.05 -2.97
C ARG A 772 -16.40 3.26 -3.89
N GLU A 773 -16.67 2.33 -4.80
CA GLU A 773 -17.81 2.44 -5.72
C GLU A 773 -19.14 2.24 -4.97
N LEU A 774 -19.18 1.31 -4.01
CA LEU A 774 -20.35 1.17 -3.12
C LEU A 774 -20.62 2.44 -2.29
N ARG A 775 -19.57 3.14 -1.81
CA ARG A 775 -19.74 4.43 -1.12
C ARG A 775 -20.28 5.51 -2.06
N LYS A 776 -19.88 5.52 -3.33
CA LYS A 776 -20.47 6.43 -4.33
C LYS A 776 -21.95 6.12 -4.59
N TYR A 777 -22.33 4.83 -4.62
CA TYR A 777 -23.74 4.44 -4.72
C TYR A 777 -24.52 5.01 -3.54
N ALA A 778 -24.03 4.81 -2.30
CA ALA A 778 -24.66 5.37 -1.10
C ALA A 778 -24.77 6.90 -1.16
N GLN A 779 -23.70 7.60 -1.56
CA GLN A 779 -23.72 9.07 -1.71
C GLN A 779 -24.78 9.53 -2.73
N THR A 780 -24.90 8.83 -3.86
CA THR A 780 -25.88 9.15 -4.91
C THR A 780 -27.30 8.89 -4.44
N GLU A 781 -27.53 7.77 -3.73
CA GLU A 781 -28.83 7.40 -3.16
C GLU A 781 -29.28 8.41 -2.09
N LEU A 782 -28.40 8.76 -1.16
CA LEU A 782 -28.66 9.73 -0.09
C LEU A 782 -28.91 11.15 -0.65
N ALA A 783 -28.20 11.54 -1.70
CA ALA A 783 -28.46 12.80 -2.40
C ALA A 783 -29.87 12.83 -3.02
N ASN A 784 -30.28 11.74 -3.67
CA ASN A 784 -31.60 11.61 -4.28
C ASN A 784 -32.74 11.58 -3.24
N GLU A 785 -32.52 10.97 -2.08
CA GLU A 785 -33.48 10.99 -0.96
C GLU A 785 -33.65 12.40 -0.39
N THR A 786 -32.56 13.16 -0.24
CA THR A 786 -32.58 14.55 0.25
C THR A 786 -33.27 15.50 -0.74
N SER A 787 -33.17 15.24 -2.04
CA SER A 787 -33.89 16.00 -3.07
C SER A 787 -35.40 15.70 -3.09
N LYS A 788 -35.81 14.46 -2.76
CA LYS A 788 -37.24 14.09 -2.64
C LYS A 788 -37.89 14.57 -1.36
N SER A 789 -37.14 14.78 -0.27
CA SER A 789 -37.67 15.31 0.99
C SER A 789 -37.76 16.84 1.04
N LYS A 790 -37.18 17.54 0.06
CA LYS A 790 -37.23 19.01 -0.10
C LYS A 790 -38.27 19.48 -1.13
N LEU A 791 -38.89 18.54 -1.84
CA LEU A 791 -40.09 18.74 -2.67
C LEU A 791 -41.31 18.34 -1.85
#